data_AF-A0A352MUI1-F1
#
_entry.id   AF-A0A352MUI1-F1
#
_cell.length_a   1.000
_cell.length_b   1.000
_cell.length_c   1.000
_cell.angle_alpha   90.00
_cell.angle_beta   90.00
_cell.angle_gamma   90.00
#
_symmetry.space_group_name_H-M   'P 1'
#
loop_
_entity.id
_entity.type
_entity.pdbx_description
1 polymer ?
#
loop_
_entity_poly.entity_id
_entity_poly.type
_entity_poly.pdbx_seq_one_letter_code
_entity_poly.pdbx_strand_id
1 'polypeptide(L)'
;MEYLKHSPKGRHPKQQELLILWANEIKKDPIASTFITQFQQDLDLTISQDIKNIVTSISNDQQNIQTEIQKIQQLVNPFRGDGIKTINEYWNYWATGDNFILHSDLVLAERTEQISNVVKSAFIPGVYNVQASSTSEAIAFVCASLLLRDNDSFINAYVITKESTYERIMATEPSGLIIITDLNVNHNVASHKGNIIFHCELKRGNGLPELSPDAFAKSIEKSLSKNVEAYHLARQGGYDVVSLRRILKIERKNPSWLTHQNVDAITNMCLLGGWNENSSGDKEIIESFTNQKYDDFIGQIYPLLKVDNAPIVKIGPEWKVKSPIDLFSLILNHITDKHIEKLQQQISYLSVDNDPEAIVKLEETIMRFYSNNQMISNALKRGIYSNLAILSNIFDHEDLAKSEKIKKIVADELSSYDLKQYLSNRHFIIYFAAANPKAFLGFIINDIHEGGVLLDALFKGRKKELSLTGWEINYTELIYALECIALDKRFLYEVTYILFYAMKFPKVGNYVDSVRELLGKIYQLGYPQTEASLPERLDILNQLKNTHPKEVFWVLCHMIDSITEHHTFFFSQGFPTQIYRCKKGDETICVGDLNHILSFIPEVYSSTEDDYLKCLNISLRRKLINLTSPLVDFLIKESIKFKKNIKIIDEVEKEIYHHERYKNADWALSETELIPFKDIAKTLCSEDVLMLNRKFFRHESPIQPDSYSHEKFAECQIQSRELRGLKIQEIIESLGIETVWAFAKTVENTRSVFEGLSTLTNPNCPNEIYVALITNKIETSNAEVYFSLLHYRIGETEYLKVIDRLLNLDNSMISVPLYAPSWTHALANKASEVGPEVYVDYWKNVHIWQRPEQSQLESIVLNLLESKREWDILSLIQDEEYIKEIPVELKIRILRGAIFNIHENSAHRDFYNFNKILLSIEDEEIRGTEFEKEVLEIEGLLFHTLNEHLNKGEELHIVRALKWNAYLMIDLVKS
;
A
#
# COMPACT_ATOMS: atom_id res chain seq x y z
N MET A 1 48.89 13.97 -59.29
CA MET A 1 48.92 13.43 -57.91
C MET A 1 47.84 14.07 -57.03
N GLU A 2 47.77 15.39 -56.86
CA GLU A 2 46.59 16.03 -56.19
C GLU A 2 45.27 15.81 -56.96
N TYR A 3 45.32 15.77 -58.30
CA TYR A 3 44.15 15.52 -59.15
C TYR A 3 43.47 14.15 -59.00
N LEU A 4 44.14 13.16 -58.38
CA LEU A 4 43.58 11.82 -58.14
C LEU A 4 43.05 11.64 -56.71
N LYS A 5 43.35 12.58 -55.80
CA LYS A 5 42.84 12.58 -54.41
C LYS A 5 41.69 13.58 -54.20
N HIS A 6 41.46 14.54 -55.10
CA HIS A 6 40.31 15.44 -55.07
C HIS A 6 39.29 15.08 -56.17
N SER A 7 37.98 15.08 -55.83
CA SER A 7 36.92 14.99 -56.85
C SER A 7 37.07 16.16 -57.82
N PRO A 8 37.23 15.94 -59.14
CA PRO A 8 37.36 17.05 -60.08
C PRO A 8 36.07 17.87 -60.04
N LYS A 9 36.15 19.20 -59.85
CA LYS A 9 35.01 20.12 -59.95
C LYS A 9 35.35 21.19 -60.99
N GLY A 10 35.00 20.95 -62.24
CA GLY A 10 35.00 21.96 -63.30
C GLY A 10 33.75 22.82 -63.20
N ARG A 11 33.85 24.13 -63.52
CA ARG A 11 32.68 25.03 -63.50
C ARG A 11 31.68 24.76 -64.65
N HIS A 12 32.02 23.93 -65.62
CA HIS A 12 31.19 23.61 -66.79
C HIS A 12 31.16 22.09 -67.07
N PRO A 13 30.01 21.50 -67.45
CA PRO A 13 29.87 20.04 -67.64
C PRO A 13 30.92 19.41 -68.56
N LYS A 14 31.29 20.07 -69.66
CA LYS A 14 32.30 19.55 -70.61
C LYS A 14 33.73 19.49 -70.02
N GLN A 15 34.07 20.34 -69.04
CA GLN A 15 35.37 20.26 -68.35
C GLN A 15 35.40 19.08 -67.37
N GLN A 16 34.28 18.80 -66.70
CA GLN A 16 34.14 17.67 -65.79
C GLN A 16 34.31 16.35 -66.54
N GLU A 17 33.68 16.21 -67.71
CA GLU A 17 33.84 15.04 -68.59
C GLU A 17 35.29 14.87 -69.06
N LEU A 18 35.97 15.95 -69.44
CA LEU A 18 37.38 15.93 -69.82
C LEU A 18 38.30 15.49 -68.68
N LEU A 19 38.05 15.95 -67.45
CA LEU A 19 38.84 15.56 -66.28
C LEU A 19 38.60 14.10 -65.86
N ILE A 20 37.36 13.61 -65.99
CA ILE A 20 37.04 12.19 -65.75
C ILE A 20 37.65 11.32 -66.85
N LEU A 21 37.63 11.77 -68.11
CA LEU A 21 38.31 11.10 -69.22
C LEU A 21 39.82 11.06 -69.00
N TRP A 22 40.45 12.14 -68.56
CA TRP A 22 41.88 12.16 -68.22
C TRP A 22 42.22 11.28 -67.01
N ALA A 23 41.40 11.28 -65.96
CA ALA A 23 41.59 10.38 -64.82
C ALA A 23 41.44 8.90 -65.22
N ASN A 24 40.50 8.61 -66.12
CA ASN A 24 40.31 7.28 -66.69
C ASN A 24 41.44 6.89 -67.67
N GLU A 25 41.96 7.83 -68.45
CA GLU A 25 43.16 7.63 -69.29
C GLU A 25 44.38 7.36 -68.43
N ILE A 26 44.61 8.11 -67.35
CA ILE A 26 45.71 7.89 -66.41
C ILE A 26 45.55 6.53 -65.69
N LYS A 27 44.33 6.10 -65.38
CA LYS A 27 44.08 4.74 -64.85
C LYS A 27 44.24 3.63 -65.90
N LYS A 28 44.02 3.94 -67.18
CA LYS A 28 44.19 3.01 -68.31
C LYS A 28 45.62 3.00 -68.85
N ASP A 29 46.42 4.01 -68.52
CA ASP A 29 47.84 4.04 -68.79
C ASP A 29 48.52 2.96 -67.95
N PRO A 30 49.19 1.98 -68.59
CA PRO A 30 49.77 0.84 -67.89
C PRO A 30 50.81 1.26 -66.85
N ILE A 31 51.56 2.33 -67.12
CA ILE A 31 52.67 2.78 -66.27
C ILE A 31 52.11 3.45 -65.01
N ALA A 32 51.13 4.34 -65.19
CA ALA A 32 50.50 5.04 -64.07
C ALA A 32 49.65 4.10 -63.19
N SER A 33 48.94 3.14 -63.79
CA SER A 33 48.19 2.11 -63.05
C SER A 33 49.11 1.21 -62.22
N THR A 34 50.24 0.78 -62.82
CA THR A 34 51.25 -0.01 -62.11
C THR A 34 51.86 0.79 -60.97
N PHE A 35 52.17 2.07 -61.16
CA PHE A 35 52.71 2.94 -60.11
C PHE A 35 51.72 3.15 -58.95
N ILE A 36 50.43 3.37 -59.23
CA ILE A 36 49.40 3.52 -58.20
C ILE A 36 49.22 2.22 -57.41
N THR A 37 49.22 1.09 -58.10
CA THR A 37 49.11 -0.24 -57.47
C THR A 37 50.32 -0.53 -56.60
N GLN A 38 51.53 -0.22 -57.09
CA GLN A 38 52.79 -0.34 -56.34
C GLN A 38 52.76 0.55 -55.09
N PHE A 39 52.33 1.81 -55.23
CA PHE A 39 52.25 2.74 -54.11
C PHE A 39 51.21 2.31 -53.05
N GLN A 40 50.07 1.75 -53.48
CA GLN A 40 49.08 1.17 -52.55
C GLN A 40 49.64 -0.07 -51.85
N GLN A 41 50.32 -0.95 -52.57
CA GLN A 41 50.99 -2.12 -51.99
C GLN A 41 52.09 -1.72 -51.00
N ASP A 42 52.89 -0.71 -51.31
CA ASP A 42 53.94 -0.20 -50.42
C ASP A 42 53.33 0.47 -49.17
N LEU A 43 52.21 1.18 -49.31
CA LEU A 43 51.47 1.77 -48.18
C LEU A 43 50.87 0.67 -47.27
N ASP A 44 50.23 -0.35 -47.85
CA ASP A 44 49.65 -1.48 -47.13
C ASP A 44 50.72 -2.33 -46.44
N LEU A 45 51.89 -2.52 -47.07
CA LEU A 45 53.06 -3.17 -46.47
C LEU A 45 53.61 -2.37 -45.29
N THR A 46 53.68 -1.05 -45.41
CA THR A 46 54.17 -0.16 -44.33
C THR A 46 53.21 -0.19 -43.13
N ILE A 47 51.90 -0.08 -43.36
CA ILE A 47 50.87 -0.17 -42.31
C ILE A 47 50.89 -1.56 -41.65
N SER A 48 51.05 -2.64 -42.44
CA SER A 48 51.16 -4.01 -41.92
C SER A 48 52.40 -4.21 -41.04
N GLN A 49 53.53 -3.59 -41.43
CA GLN A 49 54.77 -3.63 -40.65
C GLN A 49 54.65 -2.82 -39.35
N ASP A 50 54.02 -1.66 -39.38
CA ASP A 50 53.77 -0.83 -38.19
C ASP A 50 52.86 -1.56 -37.20
N ILE A 51 51.80 -2.22 -37.67
CA ILE A 51 50.92 -3.06 -36.84
C ILE A 51 51.70 -4.23 -36.23
N LYS A 52 52.54 -4.92 -37.01
CA LYS A 52 53.41 -5.99 -36.49
C LYS A 52 54.36 -5.48 -35.41
N ASN A 53 54.96 -4.31 -35.61
CA ASN A 53 55.85 -3.70 -34.62
C ASN A 53 55.10 -3.37 -33.32
N ILE A 54 53.89 -2.82 -33.41
CA ILE A 54 53.03 -2.55 -32.26
C ILE A 54 52.66 -3.84 -31.53
N VAL A 55 52.22 -4.88 -32.25
CA VAL A 55 51.87 -6.19 -31.66
C VAL A 55 53.07 -6.84 -30.98
N THR A 56 54.25 -6.74 -31.58
CA THR A 56 55.50 -7.26 -30.98
C THR A 56 55.87 -6.47 -29.72
N SER A 57 55.71 -5.15 -29.72
CA SER A 57 55.90 -4.30 -28.53
C SER A 57 54.95 -4.70 -27.40
N ILE A 58 53.65 -4.83 -27.69
CA ILE A 58 52.65 -5.24 -26.70
C ILE A 58 52.95 -6.62 -26.13
N SER A 59 53.38 -7.56 -26.98
CA SER A 59 53.73 -8.92 -26.55
C SER A 59 54.95 -8.94 -25.62
N ASN A 60 55.98 -8.13 -25.94
CA ASN A 60 57.14 -7.95 -25.07
C ASN A 60 56.78 -7.29 -23.74
N ASP A 61 55.92 -6.26 -23.77
CA ASP A 61 55.44 -5.58 -22.57
C ASP A 61 54.65 -6.54 -21.66
N GLN A 62 53.78 -7.38 -22.24
CA GLN A 62 53.06 -8.43 -21.51
C GLN A 62 54.02 -9.43 -20.85
N GLN A 63 55.05 -9.87 -21.56
CA GLN A 63 56.02 -10.84 -21.05
C GLN A 63 56.90 -10.24 -19.93
N ASN A 64 57.24 -8.96 -20.02
CA ASN A 64 57.93 -8.23 -18.96
C ASN A 64 57.06 -8.11 -17.70
N ILE A 65 55.77 -7.76 -17.83
CA ILE A 65 54.82 -7.68 -16.72
C ILE A 65 54.68 -9.06 -16.03
N GLN A 66 54.56 -10.14 -16.80
CA GLN A 66 54.49 -11.50 -16.23
C GLN A 66 55.75 -11.88 -15.44
N THR A 67 56.92 -11.46 -15.91
CA THR A 67 58.19 -11.72 -15.22
C THR A 67 58.27 -10.96 -13.90
N GLU A 68 57.83 -9.70 -13.85
CA GLU A 68 57.76 -8.92 -12.61
C GLU A 68 56.75 -9.49 -11.61
N ILE A 69 55.58 -9.93 -12.08
CA ILE A 69 54.58 -10.63 -11.25
C ILE A 69 55.19 -11.88 -10.60
N GLN A 70 55.94 -12.69 -11.36
CA GLN A 70 56.60 -13.89 -10.81
C GLN A 70 57.65 -13.54 -9.74
N LYS A 71 58.43 -12.47 -9.93
CA LYS A 71 59.38 -11.99 -8.90
C LYS A 71 58.66 -11.58 -7.62
N ILE A 72 57.58 -10.79 -7.75
CA ILE A 72 56.73 -10.38 -6.63
C ILE A 72 56.20 -11.60 -5.88
N GLN A 73 55.69 -12.59 -6.60
CA GLN A 73 55.19 -13.82 -5.99
C GLN A 73 56.29 -14.60 -5.26
N GLN A 74 57.49 -14.70 -5.82
CA GLN A 74 58.63 -15.34 -5.15
C GLN A 74 59.07 -14.60 -3.87
N LEU A 75 58.93 -13.28 -3.83
CA LEU A 75 59.22 -12.46 -2.64
C LEU A 75 58.17 -12.62 -1.54
N VAL A 76 56.89 -12.72 -1.91
CA VAL A 76 55.76 -12.70 -0.96
C VAL A 76 55.37 -14.10 -0.47
N ASN A 77 55.47 -15.12 -1.34
CA ASN A 77 55.06 -16.50 -1.02
C ASN A 77 55.72 -17.10 0.23
N PRO A 78 57.01 -16.85 0.55
CA PRO A 78 57.63 -17.35 1.79
C PRO A 78 56.97 -16.85 3.07
N PHE A 79 56.23 -15.73 3.00
CA PHE A 79 55.52 -15.12 4.12
C PHE A 79 54.01 -15.38 4.09
N ARG A 80 53.50 -16.19 3.15
CA ARG A 80 52.10 -16.64 3.14
C ARG A 80 51.79 -17.39 4.43
N GLY A 81 50.69 -17.02 5.09
CA GLY A 81 50.30 -17.56 6.39
C GLY A 81 50.85 -16.78 7.59
N ASP A 82 51.89 -15.95 7.42
CA ASP A 82 52.41 -15.05 8.47
C ASP A 82 51.83 -13.62 8.34
N GLY A 83 50.49 -13.51 8.29
CA GLY A 83 49.81 -12.22 8.21
C GLY A 83 49.62 -11.64 6.80
N ILE A 84 49.89 -12.42 5.75
CA ILE A 84 49.64 -12.05 4.34
C ILE A 84 48.54 -12.92 3.76
N LYS A 85 47.62 -12.29 3.00
CA LYS A 85 46.61 -12.95 2.17
C LYS A 85 46.52 -12.24 0.82
N THR A 86 46.20 -12.97 -0.23
CA THR A 86 45.71 -12.34 -1.48
C THR A 86 44.32 -11.73 -1.25
N ILE A 87 43.89 -10.83 -2.13
CA ILE A 87 42.55 -10.22 -2.07
C ILE A 87 41.42 -11.28 -2.10
N ASN A 88 41.57 -12.34 -2.91
CA ASN A 88 40.61 -13.45 -2.99
C ASN A 88 40.60 -14.30 -1.71
N GLU A 89 41.77 -14.64 -1.17
CA GLU A 89 41.87 -15.39 0.09
C GLU A 89 41.28 -14.60 1.27
N TYR A 90 41.53 -13.29 1.32
CA TYR A 90 40.94 -12.43 2.35
C TYR A 90 39.42 -12.35 2.20
N TRP A 91 38.90 -12.08 1.00
CA TRP A 91 37.46 -11.99 0.76
C TRP A 91 36.75 -13.30 1.12
N ASN A 92 37.25 -14.44 0.63
CA ASN A 92 36.68 -15.75 0.94
C ASN A 92 36.67 -16.04 2.44
N TYR A 93 37.77 -15.73 3.14
CA TYR A 93 37.83 -15.86 4.60
C TYR A 93 36.84 -14.94 5.33
N TRP A 94 36.66 -13.72 4.83
CA TRP A 94 35.80 -12.71 5.45
C TRP A 94 34.31 -12.97 5.23
N ALA A 95 33.94 -13.51 4.07
CA ALA A 95 32.57 -13.70 3.61
C ALA A 95 31.96 -15.10 3.88
N THR A 96 32.78 -16.14 4.03
CA THR A 96 32.29 -17.53 4.13
C THR A 96 31.93 -17.91 5.57
N GLY A 97 30.69 -18.36 5.78
CA GLY A 97 30.23 -18.98 7.05
C GLY A 97 29.85 -20.45 6.87
N ASP A 98 29.30 -21.07 7.93
CA ASP A 98 29.04 -22.52 7.95
C ASP A 98 28.01 -22.95 6.88
N ASN A 99 26.98 -22.14 6.60
CA ASN A 99 25.86 -22.48 5.71
C ASN A 99 25.48 -21.37 4.69
N PHE A 100 26.30 -20.33 4.56
CA PHE A 100 26.00 -19.17 3.71
C PHE A 100 27.31 -18.47 3.29
N ILE A 101 27.25 -17.71 2.20
CA ILE A 101 28.38 -16.93 1.67
C ILE A 101 27.88 -15.51 1.45
N LEU A 102 28.52 -14.54 2.11
CA LEU A 102 28.15 -13.13 1.98
C LEU A 102 28.50 -12.59 0.59
N HIS A 103 27.53 -11.96 -0.06
CA HIS A 103 27.69 -11.32 -1.36
C HIS A 103 28.45 -9.99 -1.24
N SER A 104 29.27 -9.65 -2.25
CA SER A 104 30.12 -8.45 -2.24
C SER A 104 29.36 -7.14 -2.16
N ASP A 105 28.12 -7.10 -2.67
CA ASP A 105 27.21 -5.97 -2.52
C ASP A 105 27.02 -5.48 -1.08
N LEU A 106 27.23 -6.31 -0.05
CA LEU A 106 27.18 -5.89 1.36
C LEU A 106 28.15 -4.76 1.70
N VAL A 107 29.26 -4.66 0.98
CA VAL A 107 30.23 -3.57 1.13
C VAL A 107 30.24 -2.62 -0.07
N LEU A 108 29.66 -3.01 -1.22
CA LEU A 108 29.75 -2.27 -2.49
C LEU A 108 28.48 -1.49 -2.88
N ALA A 109 27.30 -1.87 -2.39
CA ALA A 109 26.04 -1.25 -2.81
C ALA A 109 26.03 0.26 -2.50
N GLU A 110 25.45 1.06 -3.40
CA GLU A 110 25.36 2.53 -3.32
C GLU A 110 26.71 3.28 -3.20
N ARG A 111 27.85 2.59 -3.40
CA ARG A 111 29.21 3.13 -3.22
C ARG A 111 29.98 3.29 -4.54
N THR A 112 29.28 3.56 -5.65
CA THR A 112 29.87 3.55 -7.01
C THR A 112 31.02 4.55 -7.19
N GLU A 113 30.93 5.73 -6.57
CA GLU A 113 32.00 6.74 -6.62
C GLU A 113 33.26 6.25 -5.87
N GLN A 114 33.09 5.70 -4.67
CA GLN A 114 34.18 5.19 -3.85
C GLN A 114 34.86 3.99 -4.51
N ILE A 115 34.09 3.10 -5.16
CA ILE A 115 34.62 1.98 -5.96
C ILE A 115 35.48 2.53 -7.10
N SER A 116 34.99 3.53 -7.84
CA SER A 116 35.74 4.17 -8.93
C SER A 116 37.06 4.75 -8.43
N ASN A 117 37.05 5.39 -7.26
CA ASN A 117 38.24 5.98 -6.66
C ASN A 117 39.27 4.93 -6.24
N VAL A 118 38.84 3.82 -5.62
CA VAL A 118 39.73 2.69 -5.29
C VAL A 118 40.37 2.11 -6.55
N VAL A 119 39.57 1.81 -7.57
CA VAL A 119 40.07 1.20 -8.81
C VAL A 119 41.04 2.13 -9.56
N LYS A 120 40.76 3.44 -9.62
CA LYS A 120 41.69 4.41 -10.24
C LYS A 120 42.99 4.53 -9.45
N SER A 121 42.91 4.53 -8.13
CA SER A 121 44.06 4.66 -7.24
C SER A 121 44.98 3.43 -7.29
N ALA A 122 44.44 2.27 -7.66
CA ALA A 122 45.17 1.01 -7.80
C ALA A 122 46.21 0.99 -8.95
N PHE A 123 46.33 2.09 -9.72
CA PHE A 123 47.33 2.24 -10.78
C PHE A 123 48.37 3.33 -10.50
N ILE A 124 48.23 4.10 -9.42
CA ILE A 124 49.07 5.28 -9.16
C ILE A 124 49.78 5.08 -7.82
N PRO A 125 51.13 4.92 -7.79
CA PRO A 125 51.91 4.84 -6.55
C PRO A 125 51.57 5.97 -5.57
N GLY A 126 51.23 5.61 -4.34
CA GLY A 126 50.61 6.55 -3.41
C GLY A 126 50.08 5.86 -2.16
N VAL A 127 49.72 6.67 -1.17
CA VAL A 127 49.00 6.22 0.03
C VAL A 127 47.57 6.75 -0.06
N TYR A 128 46.61 5.85 -0.05
CA TYR A 128 45.18 6.14 -0.16
C TYR A 128 44.48 5.65 1.10
N ASN A 129 43.78 6.54 1.77
CA ASN A 129 43.05 6.21 2.99
C ASN A 129 41.63 5.76 2.66
N VAL A 130 41.22 4.63 3.22
CA VAL A 130 39.86 4.11 3.12
C VAL A 130 39.30 4.01 4.53
N GLN A 131 38.28 4.81 4.81
CA GLN A 131 37.70 4.93 6.14
C GLN A 131 36.32 4.33 6.18
N ALA A 132 36.07 3.38 7.09
CA ALA A 132 34.77 2.74 7.25
C ALA A 132 34.36 2.63 8.72
N SER A 133 33.19 2.04 9.00
CA SER A 133 32.70 1.88 10.36
C SER A 133 33.54 0.88 11.18
N SER A 134 34.25 -0.01 10.48
CA SER A 134 35.28 -0.88 11.03
C SER A 134 36.46 -1.01 10.07
N THR A 135 37.65 -1.30 10.58
CA THR A 135 38.82 -1.56 9.71
C THR A 135 38.59 -2.81 8.85
N SER A 136 37.90 -3.81 9.40
CA SER A 136 37.51 -5.02 8.68
C SER A 136 36.60 -4.74 7.49
N GLU A 137 35.60 -3.86 7.64
CA GLU A 137 34.75 -3.41 6.52
C GLU A 137 35.59 -2.66 5.46
N ALA A 138 36.49 -1.77 5.88
CA ALA A 138 37.33 -1.01 4.95
C ALA A 138 38.21 -1.92 4.08
N ILE A 139 38.88 -2.91 4.69
CA ILE A 139 39.71 -3.89 3.96
C ILE A 139 38.83 -4.72 3.01
N ALA A 140 37.68 -5.21 3.50
CA ALA A 140 36.74 -5.99 2.70
C ALA A 140 36.21 -5.18 1.50
N PHE A 141 35.92 -3.90 1.68
CA PHE A 141 35.50 -2.98 0.62
C PHE A 141 36.57 -2.82 -0.47
N VAL A 142 37.83 -2.61 -0.09
CA VAL A 142 38.94 -2.49 -1.06
C VAL A 142 39.12 -3.80 -1.84
N CYS A 143 39.16 -4.93 -1.13
CA CYS A 143 39.26 -6.25 -1.77
C CYS A 143 38.11 -6.48 -2.75
N ALA A 144 36.87 -6.27 -2.32
CA ALA A 144 35.67 -6.45 -3.15
C ALA A 144 35.67 -5.50 -4.36
N SER A 145 36.13 -4.25 -4.20
CA SER A 145 36.20 -3.26 -5.28
C SER A 145 37.20 -3.66 -6.36
N LEU A 146 38.37 -4.21 -5.97
CA LEU A 146 39.39 -4.68 -6.91
C LEU A 146 38.94 -5.97 -7.62
N LEU A 147 38.22 -6.85 -6.91
CA LEU A 147 37.67 -8.10 -7.46
C LEU A 147 36.53 -7.90 -8.47
N LEU A 148 35.97 -6.68 -8.61
CA LEU A 148 35.02 -6.37 -9.68
C LEU A 148 35.67 -6.33 -11.08
N ARG A 149 37.00 -6.24 -11.15
CA ARG A 149 37.78 -6.29 -12.41
C ARG A 149 38.30 -7.71 -12.64
N ASP A 150 38.76 -8.00 -13.85
CA ASP A 150 39.31 -9.32 -14.19
C ASP A 150 40.41 -9.72 -13.19
N ASN A 151 40.30 -10.95 -12.65
CA ASN A 151 41.15 -11.48 -11.57
C ASN A 151 42.66 -11.33 -11.83
N ASP A 152 43.07 -11.29 -13.09
CA ASP A 152 44.48 -11.18 -13.50
C ASP A 152 45.05 -9.76 -13.33
N SER A 153 44.20 -8.73 -13.21
CA SER A 153 44.62 -7.32 -13.19
C SER A 153 45.31 -6.90 -11.88
N PHE A 154 45.04 -7.59 -10.77
CA PHE A 154 45.51 -7.21 -9.43
C PHE A 154 46.18 -8.36 -8.68
N ILE A 155 46.88 -9.23 -9.41
CA ILE A 155 47.56 -10.42 -8.85
C ILE A 155 48.68 -10.07 -7.85
N ASN A 156 49.18 -8.83 -7.90
CA ASN A 156 50.16 -8.21 -6.99
C ASN A 156 49.52 -7.53 -5.76
N ALA A 157 48.20 -7.66 -5.56
CA ALA A 157 47.49 -7.10 -4.43
C ALA A 157 47.44 -8.07 -3.23
N TYR A 158 47.94 -7.59 -2.09
CA TYR A 158 48.03 -8.35 -0.85
C TYR A 158 47.49 -7.58 0.34
N VAL A 159 46.74 -8.28 1.18
CA VAL A 159 46.34 -7.80 2.50
C VAL A 159 47.42 -8.19 3.51
N ILE A 160 47.98 -7.20 4.20
CA ILE A 160 49.04 -7.40 5.21
C ILE A 160 48.53 -6.88 6.55
N THR A 161 48.45 -7.78 7.55
CA THR A 161 47.87 -7.46 8.87
C THR A 161 48.87 -7.54 10.03
N LYS A 162 50.15 -7.86 9.75
CA LYS A 162 51.21 -7.98 10.78
C LYS A 162 52.34 -7.01 10.49
N GLU A 163 52.69 -6.20 11.49
CA GLU A 163 53.76 -5.20 11.40
C GLU A 163 55.12 -5.85 11.10
N SER A 164 55.49 -6.92 11.81
CA SER A 164 56.75 -7.64 11.58
C SER A 164 56.91 -8.16 10.15
N THR A 165 55.80 -8.54 9.51
CA THR A 165 55.80 -9.06 8.14
C THR A 165 55.87 -7.91 7.13
N TYR A 166 55.16 -6.82 7.41
CA TYR A 166 55.25 -5.59 6.63
C TYR A 166 56.69 -5.07 6.58
N GLU A 167 57.36 -4.96 7.73
CA GLU A 167 58.75 -4.50 7.81
C GLU A 167 59.72 -5.39 7.02
N ARG A 168 59.59 -6.72 7.12
CA ARG A 168 60.41 -7.67 6.38
C ARG A 168 60.24 -7.54 4.87
N ILE A 169 59.02 -7.29 4.40
CA ILE A 169 58.75 -7.06 2.97
C ILE A 169 59.32 -5.70 2.55
N MET A 170 59.18 -4.65 3.36
CA MET A 170 59.74 -3.34 3.03
C MET A 170 61.28 -3.33 3.00
N ALA A 171 61.92 -4.22 3.76
CA ALA A 171 63.37 -4.42 3.76
C ALA A 171 63.91 -5.05 2.47
N THR A 172 63.10 -5.80 1.70
CA THR A 172 63.50 -6.37 0.40
C THR A 172 63.33 -5.41 -0.78
N GLU A 173 62.91 -4.17 -0.50
CA GLU A 173 62.72 -3.09 -1.47
C GLU A 173 61.86 -3.44 -2.71
N PRO A 174 60.66 -4.06 -2.53
CA PRO A 174 59.79 -4.37 -3.65
C PRO A 174 59.22 -3.08 -4.27
N SER A 175 58.95 -3.13 -5.58
CA SER A 175 58.23 -2.10 -6.32
C SER A 175 57.00 -2.70 -7.00
N GLY A 176 55.96 -1.88 -7.19
CA GLY A 176 54.73 -2.31 -7.86
C GLY A 176 53.80 -3.21 -7.05
N LEU A 177 53.95 -3.32 -5.71
CA LEU A 177 52.97 -4.01 -4.85
C LEU A 177 51.73 -3.13 -4.60
N ILE A 178 50.56 -3.75 -4.52
CA ILE A 178 49.36 -3.15 -3.95
C ILE A 178 49.18 -3.72 -2.54
N ILE A 179 49.32 -2.89 -1.51
CA ILE A 179 49.24 -3.31 -0.11
C ILE A 179 47.97 -2.75 0.52
N ILE A 180 47.14 -3.62 1.06
CA ILE A 180 45.94 -3.26 1.81
C ILE A 180 46.22 -3.58 3.29
N THR A 181 46.13 -2.59 4.17
CA THR A 181 46.55 -2.76 5.57
C THR A 181 45.89 -1.76 6.51
N ASP A 182 45.70 -2.17 7.77
CA ASP A 182 45.25 -1.35 8.91
C ASP A 182 46.41 -0.97 9.86
N LEU A 183 47.65 -1.28 9.49
CA LEU A 183 48.84 -1.04 10.32
C LEU A 183 49.19 0.45 10.38
N ASN A 184 49.46 0.96 11.58
CA ASN A 184 49.88 2.36 11.79
C ASN A 184 51.40 2.52 11.65
N VAL A 185 51.92 2.40 10.42
CA VAL A 185 53.35 2.57 10.10
C VAL A 185 53.55 3.68 9.04
N ASN A 186 54.78 4.12 8.84
CA ASN A 186 55.07 5.16 7.84
C ASN A 186 55.01 4.61 6.41
N HIS A 187 53.81 4.61 5.82
CA HIS A 187 53.56 4.13 4.46
C HIS A 187 54.22 4.96 3.34
N ASN A 188 54.67 6.19 3.64
CA ASN A 188 55.33 7.03 2.62
C ASN A 188 56.59 6.37 2.08
N VAL A 189 57.34 5.64 2.92
CA VAL A 189 58.56 4.93 2.48
C VAL A 189 58.21 3.89 1.42
N ALA A 190 57.14 3.13 1.63
CA ALA A 190 56.64 2.13 0.68
C ALA A 190 56.18 2.77 -0.63
N SER A 191 55.50 3.92 -0.54
CA SER A 191 55.02 4.68 -1.71
C SER A 191 56.15 5.25 -2.55
N HIS A 192 57.20 5.82 -1.95
CA HIS A 192 58.38 6.33 -2.66
C HIS A 192 59.14 5.22 -3.42
N LYS A 193 59.02 3.96 -2.97
CA LYS A 193 59.55 2.77 -3.66
C LYS A 193 58.66 2.29 -4.82
N GLY A 194 57.59 3.02 -5.16
CA GLY A 194 56.70 2.70 -6.27
C GLY A 194 55.58 1.71 -5.91
N ASN A 195 55.27 1.53 -4.62
CA ASN A 195 54.14 0.71 -4.18
C ASN A 195 52.87 1.55 -3.99
N ILE A 196 51.73 0.89 -4.03
CA ILE A 196 50.39 1.47 -3.81
C ILE A 196 49.88 0.95 -2.47
N ILE A 197 49.47 1.85 -1.58
CA ILE A 197 49.03 1.49 -0.24
C ILE A 197 47.59 1.96 -0.05
N PHE A 198 46.69 1.02 0.25
CA PHE A 198 45.37 1.30 0.78
C PHE A 198 45.42 1.15 2.31
N HIS A 199 45.53 2.28 3.00
CA HIS A 199 45.52 2.33 4.46
C HIS A 199 44.08 2.39 4.96
N CYS A 200 43.65 1.34 5.67
CA CYS A 200 42.28 1.12 6.10
C CYS A 200 42.11 1.58 7.56
N GLU A 201 41.29 2.60 7.78
CA GLU A 201 41.15 3.26 9.08
C GLU A 201 39.69 3.29 9.55
N LEU A 202 39.51 3.56 10.84
CA LEU A 202 38.21 3.90 11.41
C LEU A 202 37.76 5.29 10.93
N LYS A 203 36.49 5.39 10.55
CA LYS A 203 35.85 6.64 10.17
C LYS A 203 35.84 7.63 11.35
N ARG A 204 36.45 8.81 11.14
CA ARG A 204 36.43 9.95 12.07
C ARG A 204 35.61 11.15 11.56
N GLY A 205 34.94 10.99 10.42
CA GLY A 205 34.22 12.03 9.68
C GLY A 205 33.72 11.51 8.34
N ASN A 206 34.16 12.14 7.24
CA ASN A 206 33.88 11.63 5.88
C ASN A 206 34.59 10.29 5.66
N GLY A 207 33.88 9.30 5.15
CA GLY A 207 34.37 7.94 4.88
C GLY A 207 33.38 7.22 3.97
N LEU A 208 33.37 5.89 3.98
CA LEU A 208 32.35 5.13 3.25
C LEU A 208 30.95 5.56 3.73
N PRO A 209 30.02 5.84 2.79
CA PRO A 209 28.64 6.12 3.13
C PRO A 209 27.98 4.88 3.73
N GLU A 210 27.07 5.09 4.68
CA GLU A 210 26.23 4.02 5.21
C GLU A 210 25.25 3.56 4.12
N LEU A 211 25.02 2.26 4.03
CA LEU A 211 24.05 1.72 3.08
C LEU A 211 22.64 2.09 3.51
N SER A 212 21.77 2.37 2.54
CA SER A 212 20.33 2.43 2.82
C SER A 212 19.83 1.08 3.37
N PRO A 213 18.79 1.08 4.23
CA PRO A 213 18.20 -0.16 4.75
C PRO A 213 17.79 -1.15 3.65
N ASP A 214 17.29 -0.65 2.51
CA ASP A 214 16.89 -1.44 1.35
C ASP A 214 18.09 -2.05 0.63
N ALA A 215 19.15 -1.27 0.38
CA ALA A 215 20.37 -1.79 -0.23
C ALA A 215 21.04 -2.86 0.63
N PHE A 216 21.09 -2.65 1.96
CA PHE A 216 21.66 -3.63 2.90
C PHE A 216 20.83 -4.93 2.90
N ALA A 217 19.50 -4.85 2.99
CA ALA A 217 18.65 -6.03 2.92
C ALA A 217 18.79 -6.77 1.58
N LYS A 218 18.70 -6.07 0.45
CA LYS A 218 18.86 -6.69 -0.89
C LYS A 218 20.21 -7.40 -1.06
N SER A 219 21.27 -6.89 -0.46
CA SER A 219 22.59 -7.54 -0.49
C SER A 219 22.63 -8.87 0.29
N ILE A 220 21.90 -8.96 1.41
CA ILE A 220 21.71 -10.20 2.17
C ILE A 220 20.86 -11.19 1.38
N GLU A 221 19.79 -10.72 0.72
CA GLU A 221 18.93 -11.55 -0.14
C GLU A 221 19.71 -12.28 -1.23
N LYS A 222 20.76 -11.65 -1.79
CA LYS A 222 21.66 -12.30 -2.76
C LYS A 222 22.55 -13.37 -2.13
N SER A 223 22.76 -13.30 -0.82
CA SER A 223 23.64 -14.19 -0.04
C SER A 223 22.89 -15.41 0.53
N LEU A 224 21.56 -15.34 0.61
CA LEU A 224 20.69 -16.34 1.22
C LEU A 224 19.75 -16.94 0.16
N SER A 225 19.34 -18.21 0.34
CA SER A 225 18.32 -18.82 -0.52
C SER A 225 17.01 -18.01 -0.48
N LYS A 226 16.25 -17.98 -1.59
CA LYS A 226 14.89 -17.38 -1.63
C LYS A 226 14.08 -17.85 -0.41
N ASN A 227 13.45 -16.89 0.28
CA ASN A 227 12.67 -17.04 1.53
C ASN A 227 13.41 -16.83 2.87
N VAL A 228 14.55 -16.14 2.91
CA VAL A 228 15.00 -15.49 4.16
C VAL A 228 14.68 -14.00 4.11
N GLU A 229 13.99 -13.49 5.13
CA GLU A 229 13.75 -12.05 5.26
C GLU A 229 15.04 -11.32 5.59
N ALA A 230 15.72 -10.91 4.53
CA ALA A 230 16.91 -10.10 4.65
C ALA A 230 16.69 -8.82 5.46
N TYR A 231 15.50 -8.22 5.38
CA TYR A 231 15.11 -7.05 6.15
C TYR A 231 15.13 -7.29 7.65
N HIS A 232 14.61 -8.43 8.09
CA HIS A 232 14.60 -8.80 9.49
C HIS A 232 16.04 -9.04 9.99
N LEU A 233 16.83 -9.82 9.27
CA LEU A 233 18.23 -10.07 9.61
C LEU A 233 19.09 -8.79 9.60
N ALA A 234 18.86 -7.90 8.63
CA ALA A 234 19.50 -6.58 8.54
C ALA A 234 19.20 -5.74 9.79
N ARG A 235 17.93 -5.71 10.22
CA ARG A 235 17.49 -5.01 11.42
C ARG A 235 18.14 -5.59 12.69
N GLN A 236 18.21 -6.92 12.81
CA GLN A 236 18.89 -7.57 13.93
C GLN A 236 20.38 -7.20 13.98
N GLY A 237 21.05 -7.18 12.83
CA GLY A 237 22.45 -6.73 12.70
C GLY A 237 22.66 -5.22 12.84
N GLY A 238 21.61 -4.43 13.08
CA GLY A 238 21.71 -2.97 13.19
C GLY A 238 22.19 -2.29 11.91
N TYR A 239 21.97 -2.92 10.74
CA TYR A 239 22.50 -2.52 9.43
C TYR A 239 24.03 -2.37 9.41
N ASP A 240 24.72 -3.14 10.26
CA ASP A 240 26.17 -3.19 10.34
C ASP A 240 26.70 -4.55 9.90
N VAL A 241 27.63 -4.53 8.95
CA VAL A 241 28.10 -5.78 8.33
C VAL A 241 28.90 -6.64 9.31
N VAL A 242 29.63 -6.05 10.26
CA VAL A 242 30.46 -6.84 11.19
C VAL A 242 29.61 -7.42 12.32
N SER A 243 28.60 -6.69 12.79
CA SER A 243 27.57 -7.19 13.71
C SER A 243 26.79 -8.33 13.07
N LEU A 244 26.39 -8.18 11.79
CA LEU A 244 25.79 -9.26 11.02
C LEU A 244 26.72 -10.49 10.93
N ARG A 245 28.02 -10.30 10.64
CA ARG A 245 29.01 -11.40 10.60
C ARG A 245 29.09 -12.16 11.93
N ARG A 246 28.94 -11.49 13.08
CA ARG A 246 28.89 -12.13 14.41
C ARG A 246 27.59 -12.87 14.67
N ILE A 247 26.43 -12.27 14.37
CA ILE A 247 25.11 -12.94 14.47
C ILE A 247 25.11 -14.23 13.64
N LEU A 248 25.71 -14.18 12.45
CA LEU A 248 25.86 -15.30 11.55
C LEU A 248 26.99 -16.28 11.95
N LYS A 249 27.72 -16.04 13.03
CA LYS A 249 28.84 -16.86 13.54
C LYS A 249 30.03 -17.01 12.58
N ILE A 250 30.19 -16.09 11.63
CA ILE A 250 31.38 -15.97 10.77
C ILE A 250 32.56 -15.44 11.58
N GLU A 251 32.31 -14.35 12.31
CA GLU A 251 33.28 -13.77 13.24
C GLU A 251 33.02 -14.36 14.63
N ARG A 252 34.01 -15.07 15.17
CA ARG A 252 33.90 -15.74 16.48
C ARG A 252 34.76 -15.10 17.56
N LYS A 253 35.63 -14.15 17.19
CA LYS A 253 36.49 -13.47 18.17
C LYS A 253 35.69 -12.42 18.91
N ASN A 254 35.88 -12.37 20.23
CA ASN A 254 35.37 -11.26 21.03
C ASN A 254 36.02 -9.95 20.56
N PRO A 255 35.25 -8.85 20.48
CA PRO A 255 35.81 -7.55 20.19
C PRO A 255 36.86 -7.14 21.22
N SER A 256 37.90 -6.43 20.78
CA SER A 256 39.01 -6.00 21.66
C SER A 256 38.56 -5.07 22.79
N TRP A 257 37.45 -4.36 22.60
CA TRP A 257 36.86 -3.49 23.61
C TRP A 257 36.08 -4.27 24.68
N LEU A 258 35.80 -5.56 24.53
CA LEU A 258 35.13 -6.35 25.57
C LEU A 258 36.17 -6.86 26.58
N THR A 259 36.39 -6.08 27.64
CA THR A 259 37.39 -6.38 28.68
C THR A 259 36.75 -6.54 30.05
N HIS A 260 37.47 -7.12 31.01
CA HIS A 260 36.99 -7.24 32.39
C HIS A 260 36.68 -5.89 33.06
N GLN A 261 37.29 -4.79 32.61
CA GLN A 261 37.10 -3.46 33.21
C GLN A 261 35.80 -2.78 32.78
N ASN A 262 35.32 -3.06 31.57
CA ASN A 262 34.16 -2.40 30.98
C ASN A 262 32.98 -3.34 30.72
N VAL A 263 33.13 -4.65 30.97
CA VAL A 263 32.04 -5.63 30.79
C VAL A 263 30.78 -5.26 31.57
N ASP A 264 30.89 -4.79 32.81
CA ASP A 264 29.73 -4.40 33.63
C ASP A 264 29.00 -3.18 33.05
N ALA A 265 29.76 -2.15 32.64
CA ALA A 265 29.19 -0.97 31.99
C ALA A 265 28.51 -1.32 30.65
N ILE A 266 29.11 -2.22 29.87
CA ILE A 266 28.55 -2.73 28.61
C ILE A 266 27.28 -3.56 28.89
N THR A 267 27.29 -4.41 29.92
CA THR A 267 26.11 -5.19 30.32
C THR A 267 24.97 -4.27 30.73
N ASN A 268 25.23 -3.28 31.59
CA ASN A 268 24.19 -2.34 32.01
C ASN A 268 23.62 -1.55 30.84
N MET A 269 24.48 -1.03 29.96
CA MET A 269 24.07 -0.30 28.77
C MET A 269 23.29 -1.19 27.79
N CYS A 270 23.69 -2.45 27.61
CA CYS A 270 22.97 -3.40 26.78
C CYS A 270 21.56 -3.65 27.30
N LEU A 271 21.40 -3.84 28.61
CA LEU A 271 20.08 -4.06 29.25
C LEU A 271 19.17 -2.84 29.11
N LEU A 272 19.69 -1.63 29.28
CA LEU A 272 18.96 -0.37 29.11
C LEU A 272 18.59 -0.09 27.64
N GLY A 273 19.45 -0.50 26.69
CA GLY A 273 19.22 -0.43 25.24
C GLY A 273 19.43 0.97 24.62
N GLY A 274 18.92 2.03 25.25
CA GLY A 274 19.11 3.41 24.82
C GLY A 274 18.40 4.42 25.71
N TRP A 275 18.69 5.71 25.58
CA TRP A 275 18.06 6.78 26.37
C TRP A 275 18.33 8.16 25.76
N ASN A 276 17.66 9.19 26.26
CA ASN A 276 17.87 10.59 25.86
C ASN A 276 18.56 11.38 26.98
N GLU A 277 19.72 11.98 26.71
CA GLU A 277 20.51 12.70 27.72
C GLU A 277 19.87 14.02 28.21
N ASN A 278 18.82 14.50 27.54
CA ASN A 278 18.05 15.67 27.96
C ASN A 278 16.88 15.30 28.88
N SER A 279 16.51 14.02 28.97
CA SER A 279 15.45 13.55 29.85
C SER A 279 15.97 13.39 31.28
N SER A 280 15.36 14.09 32.24
CA SER A 280 15.71 13.93 33.66
C SER A 280 15.31 12.54 34.18
N GLY A 281 14.15 12.02 33.76
CA GLY A 281 13.69 10.69 34.16
C GLY A 281 14.64 9.58 33.68
N ASP A 282 15.23 9.73 32.49
CA ASP A 282 16.19 8.77 31.97
C ASP A 282 17.47 8.75 32.82
N LYS A 283 17.96 9.92 33.25
CA LYS A 283 19.16 10.02 34.11
C LYS A 283 18.93 9.32 35.44
N GLU A 284 17.78 9.54 36.09
CA GLU A 284 17.43 8.89 37.36
C GLU A 284 17.38 7.36 37.25
N ILE A 285 16.82 6.84 36.15
CA ILE A 285 16.81 5.39 35.90
C ILE A 285 18.22 4.85 35.71
N ILE A 286 19.08 5.56 34.96
CA ILE A 286 20.46 5.13 34.75
C ILE A 286 21.24 5.12 36.06
N GLU A 287 21.07 6.15 36.89
CA GLU A 287 21.75 6.25 38.18
C GLU A 287 21.32 5.14 39.13
N SER A 288 20.01 4.86 39.22
CA SER A 288 19.49 3.78 40.05
C SER A 288 19.83 2.39 39.50
N PHE A 289 19.88 2.20 38.19
CA PHE A 289 20.22 0.91 37.58
C PHE A 289 21.71 0.58 37.72
N THR A 290 22.58 1.57 37.53
CA THR A 290 24.05 1.40 37.58
C THR A 290 24.63 1.54 38.99
N ASN A 291 23.89 2.11 39.94
CA ASN A 291 24.36 2.55 41.26
C ASN A 291 25.54 3.55 41.18
N GLN A 292 25.55 4.40 40.15
CA GLN A 292 26.58 5.40 39.89
C GLN A 292 25.91 6.72 39.48
N LYS A 293 26.63 7.85 39.56
CA LYS A 293 26.12 9.10 39.00
C LYS A 293 26.11 9.03 37.47
N TYR A 294 25.20 9.74 36.84
CA TYR A 294 25.03 9.72 35.39
C TYR A 294 26.35 10.07 34.67
N ASP A 295 27.01 11.15 35.08
CA ASP A 295 28.24 11.62 34.45
C ASP A 295 29.41 10.62 34.61
N ASP A 296 29.47 9.89 35.73
CA ASP A 296 30.48 8.87 35.98
C ASP A 296 30.28 7.66 35.06
N PHE A 297 29.03 7.27 34.85
CA PHE A 297 28.67 6.20 33.90
C PHE A 297 28.94 6.61 32.46
N ILE A 298 28.58 7.85 32.07
CA ILE A 298 28.90 8.40 30.75
C ILE A 298 30.42 8.42 30.52
N GLY A 299 31.21 8.79 31.52
CA GLY A 299 32.68 8.75 31.45
C GLY A 299 33.24 7.37 31.11
N GLN A 300 32.59 6.29 31.54
CA GLN A 300 32.99 4.91 31.25
C GLN A 300 32.62 4.45 29.84
N ILE A 301 31.44 4.84 29.34
CA ILE A 301 30.95 4.38 28.03
C ILE A 301 31.39 5.28 26.87
N TYR A 302 31.67 6.56 27.10
CA TYR A 302 32.04 7.50 26.04
C TYR A 302 33.25 7.04 25.19
N PRO A 303 34.32 6.45 25.76
CA PRO A 303 35.41 5.89 24.97
C PRO A 303 34.97 4.80 23.97
N LEU A 304 33.89 4.06 24.27
CA LEU A 304 33.35 3.00 23.41
C LEU A 304 32.71 3.53 22.12
N LEU A 305 32.48 4.84 21.98
CA LEU A 305 32.01 5.44 20.71
C LEU A 305 33.10 5.46 19.63
N LYS A 306 34.38 5.36 20.02
CA LYS A 306 35.54 5.55 19.13
C LYS A 306 36.32 4.27 18.84
N VAL A 307 35.88 3.13 19.36
CA VAL A 307 36.53 1.84 19.16
C VAL A 307 36.12 1.21 17.83
N ASP A 308 36.94 0.28 17.33
CA ASP A 308 36.60 -0.51 16.13
C ASP A 308 35.33 -1.33 16.39
N ASN A 309 34.36 -1.21 15.49
CA ASN A 309 33.02 -1.77 15.65
C ASN A 309 32.40 -1.45 17.02
N ALA A 310 32.21 -0.16 17.26
CA ALA A 310 31.62 0.36 18.48
C ALA A 310 30.26 -0.31 18.79
N PRO A 311 30.03 -0.78 20.04
CA PRO A 311 28.76 -1.39 20.44
C PRO A 311 27.63 -0.36 20.58
N ILE A 312 27.97 0.93 20.63
CA ILE A 312 27.05 2.05 20.80
C ILE A 312 27.21 3.11 19.74
N VAL A 313 26.10 3.81 19.54
CA VAL A 313 26.02 5.01 18.72
C VAL A 313 25.34 6.13 19.52
N LYS A 314 25.68 7.38 19.17
CA LYS A 314 25.03 8.56 19.71
C LYS A 314 24.47 9.39 18.54
N ILE A 315 23.17 9.64 18.54
CA ILE A 315 22.46 10.40 17.49
C ILE A 315 21.80 11.61 18.15
N GLY A 316 22.38 12.80 17.94
CA GLY A 316 21.98 13.98 18.71
C GLY A 316 22.11 13.73 20.22
N PRO A 317 21.04 13.90 21.02
CA PRO A 317 21.05 13.61 22.45
C PRO A 317 20.76 12.13 22.79
N GLU A 318 20.43 11.27 21.82
CA GLU A 318 20.07 9.88 22.08
C GLU A 318 21.29 8.95 22.06
N TRP A 319 21.40 8.15 23.11
CA TRP A 319 22.33 7.03 23.24
C TRP A 319 21.63 5.74 22.86
N LYS A 320 22.30 4.86 22.11
CA LYS A 320 21.70 3.60 21.65
C LYS A 320 22.73 2.50 21.45
N VAL A 321 22.36 1.27 21.79
CA VAL A 321 23.06 0.05 21.37
C VAL A 321 22.88 -0.16 19.86
N LYS A 322 23.98 -0.38 19.13
CA LYS A 322 23.95 -0.53 17.67
C LYS A 322 23.16 -1.77 17.23
N SER A 323 23.48 -2.93 17.80
CA SER A 323 22.77 -4.20 17.62
C SER A 323 22.63 -4.92 18.97
N PRO A 324 21.44 -4.88 19.61
CA PRO A 324 21.22 -5.57 20.89
C PRO A 324 21.42 -7.08 20.81
N ILE A 325 20.96 -7.72 19.73
CA ILE A 325 21.06 -9.19 19.55
C ILE A 325 22.53 -9.63 19.46
N ASP A 326 23.32 -8.91 18.66
CA ASP A 326 24.77 -9.14 18.59
C ASP A 326 25.42 -8.93 19.96
N LEU A 327 25.11 -7.83 20.65
CA LEU A 327 25.72 -7.53 21.94
C LEU A 327 25.36 -8.59 22.99
N PHE A 328 24.09 -9.01 23.07
CA PHE A 328 23.67 -10.09 23.98
C PHE A 328 24.42 -11.40 23.71
N SER A 329 24.72 -11.73 22.44
CA SER A 329 25.51 -12.93 22.11
C SER A 329 26.91 -12.92 22.73
N LEU A 330 27.46 -11.74 23.02
CA LEU A 330 28.77 -11.55 23.66
C LEU A 330 28.69 -11.52 25.18
N ILE A 331 27.62 -10.95 25.74
CA ILE A 331 27.52 -10.67 27.19
C ILE A 331 26.57 -11.61 27.97
N LEU A 332 25.91 -12.57 27.31
CA LEU A 332 24.86 -13.39 27.91
C LEU A 332 25.29 -14.03 29.25
N ASN A 333 26.52 -14.56 29.29
CA ASN A 333 27.10 -15.21 30.49
C ASN A 333 27.40 -14.25 31.64
N HIS A 334 27.41 -12.93 31.39
CA HIS A 334 27.59 -11.90 32.41
C HIS A 334 26.26 -11.45 33.03
N ILE A 335 25.12 -11.87 32.48
CA ILE A 335 23.79 -11.52 33.00
C ILE A 335 23.45 -12.43 34.19
N THR A 336 23.42 -11.79 35.37
CA THR A 336 23.11 -12.44 36.66
C THR A 336 21.69 -12.13 37.13
N ASP A 337 21.21 -12.89 38.13
CA ASP A 337 19.89 -12.66 38.75
C ASP A 337 19.72 -11.23 39.28
N LYS A 338 20.79 -10.62 39.81
CA LYS A 338 20.76 -9.22 40.28
C LYS A 338 20.41 -8.23 39.16
N HIS A 339 20.82 -8.50 37.93
CA HIS A 339 20.48 -7.66 36.79
C HIS A 339 18.99 -7.79 36.44
N ILE A 340 18.44 -9.01 36.52
CA ILE A 340 17.01 -9.27 36.27
C ILE A 340 16.15 -8.60 37.35
N GLU A 341 16.55 -8.68 38.62
CA GLU A 341 15.88 -7.99 39.73
C GLU A 341 15.89 -6.47 39.56
N LYS A 342 17.02 -5.88 39.13
CA LYS A 342 17.09 -4.46 38.79
C LYS A 342 16.17 -4.09 37.64
N LEU A 343 16.13 -4.91 36.59
CA LEU A 343 15.21 -4.68 35.46
C LEU A 343 13.75 -4.69 35.90
N GLN A 344 13.36 -5.65 36.75
CA GLN A 344 12.01 -5.72 37.30
C GLN A 344 11.64 -4.41 38.01
N GLN A 345 12.53 -3.90 38.88
CA GLN A 345 12.29 -2.65 39.61
C GLN A 345 12.10 -1.46 38.66
N GLN A 346 12.90 -1.35 37.60
CA GLN A 346 12.76 -0.27 36.63
C GLN A 346 11.48 -0.38 35.81
N ILE A 347 11.10 -1.59 35.38
CA ILE A 347 9.86 -1.81 34.61
C ILE A 347 8.64 -1.31 35.38
N SER A 348 8.54 -1.62 36.67
CA SER A 348 7.44 -1.12 37.52
C SER A 348 7.41 0.42 37.60
N TYR A 349 8.56 1.10 37.51
CA TYR A 349 8.61 2.56 37.45
C TYR A 349 8.17 3.09 36.07
N LEU A 350 8.63 2.47 34.98
CA LEU A 350 8.27 2.85 33.60
C LEU A 350 6.76 2.82 33.36
N SER A 351 6.08 1.81 33.91
CA SER A 351 4.65 1.59 33.68
C SER A 351 3.72 2.52 34.44
N VAL A 352 4.23 3.22 35.45
CA VAL A 352 3.47 4.22 36.21
C VAL A 352 3.64 5.62 35.61
N ASP A 353 4.68 5.84 34.79
CA ASP A 353 4.89 7.07 34.00
C ASP A 353 3.88 7.15 32.84
N ASN A 354 2.64 7.47 33.19
CA ASN A 354 1.51 7.62 32.28
C ASN A 354 1.38 9.06 31.79
N ASP A 355 0.90 9.20 30.56
CA ASP A 355 0.48 10.51 30.07
C ASP A 355 -0.80 10.94 30.82
N PRO A 356 -0.78 12.07 31.57
CA PRO A 356 -1.95 12.55 32.29
C PRO A 356 -3.17 12.79 31.39
N GLU A 357 -2.93 13.13 30.13
CA GLU A 357 -3.95 13.50 29.14
C GLU A 357 -4.36 12.34 28.23
N ALA A 358 -3.86 11.11 28.44
CA ALA A 358 -4.11 9.97 27.53
C ALA A 358 -5.59 9.76 27.18
N ILE A 359 -6.48 9.82 28.19
CA ILE A 359 -7.93 9.65 28.00
C ILE A 359 -8.55 10.88 27.31
N VAL A 360 -8.05 12.08 27.61
CA VAL A 360 -8.52 13.33 26.99
C VAL A 360 -8.17 13.35 25.50
N LYS A 361 -6.94 12.99 25.16
CA LYS A 361 -6.44 12.85 23.77
C LYS A 361 -7.30 11.85 22.99
N LEU A 362 -7.69 10.76 23.64
CA LEU A 362 -8.56 9.75 23.05
C LEU A 362 -9.94 10.31 22.66
N GLU A 363 -10.61 11.07 23.54
CA GLU A 363 -11.99 11.57 23.30
C GLU A 363 -12.08 12.93 22.59
N GLU A 364 -10.96 13.62 22.32
CA GLU A 364 -10.98 14.93 21.67
C GLU A 364 -11.53 14.88 20.24
N THR A 365 -12.21 15.93 19.77
CA THR A 365 -12.76 16.02 18.40
C THR A 365 -11.97 16.95 17.47
N ILE A 366 -11.20 17.88 18.03
CA ILE A 366 -10.44 18.92 17.33
C ILE A 366 -9.00 18.45 17.07
N MET A 367 -8.40 18.83 15.94
CA MET A 367 -6.98 18.56 15.68
C MET A 367 -6.10 19.38 16.64
N ARG A 368 -5.36 18.70 17.51
CA ARG A 368 -4.30 19.32 18.32
C ARG A 368 -2.99 18.55 18.19
N PHE A 369 -1.89 19.29 18.03
CA PHE A 369 -0.54 18.72 18.13
C PHE A 369 -0.18 18.58 19.60
N TYR A 370 -0.17 17.35 20.10
CA TYR A 370 0.15 17.07 21.48
C TYR A 370 1.64 16.81 21.69
N SER A 371 2.20 17.38 22.75
CA SER A 371 3.46 16.91 23.32
C SER A 371 3.22 15.66 24.16
N ASN A 372 4.20 14.75 24.19
CA ASN A 372 4.22 13.69 25.18
C ASN A 372 4.63 14.29 26.53
N ASN A 373 3.79 14.13 27.55
CA ASN A 373 3.99 14.70 28.88
C ASN A 373 4.60 13.69 29.88
N GLN A 374 5.00 12.52 29.41
CA GLN A 374 5.74 11.51 30.19
C GLN A 374 7.14 12.02 30.56
N MET A 375 7.62 11.67 31.76
CA MET A 375 8.95 12.08 32.24
C MET A 375 10.08 11.27 31.61
N ILE A 376 9.79 10.04 31.21
CA ILE A 376 10.78 9.09 30.70
C ILE A 376 10.67 9.04 29.18
N SER A 377 11.81 9.03 28.51
CA SER A 377 11.84 9.05 27.05
C SER A 377 11.36 7.74 26.45
N ASN A 378 10.74 7.85 25.26
CA ASN A 378 10.38 6.69 24.45
C ASN A 378 11.62 5.85 24.06
N ALA A 379 12.81 6.44 24.01
CA ALA A 379 14.05 5.73 23.70
C ALA A 379 14.39 4.71 24.79
N LEU A 380 14.28 5.10 26.07
CA LEU A 380 14.55 4.23 27.22
C LEU A 380 13.46 3.17 27.42
N LYS A 381 12.18 3.55 27.32
CA LYS A 381 11.07 2.58 27.37
C LYS A 381 11.22 1.51 26.30
N ARG A 382 11.46 1.92 25.04
CA ARG A 382 11.70 1.00 23.93
C ARG A 382 12.91 0.10 24.17
N GLY A 383 14.02 0.65 24.67
CA GLY A 383 15.23 -0.10 24.98
C GLY A 383 14.96 -1.23 25.96
N ILE A 384 14.46 -0.89 27.15
CA ILE A 384 14.17 -1.85 28.23
C ILE A 384 13.14 -2.90 27.78
N TYR A 385 12.00 -2.49 27.23
CA TYR A 385 10.94 -3.44 26.86
C TYR A 385 11.37 -4.36 25.70
N SER A 386 12.03 -3.83 24.67
CA SER A 386 12.51 -4.66 23.56
C SER A 386 13.57 -5.67 23.99
N ASN A 387 14.49 -5.26 24.88
CA ASN A 387 15.51 -6.13 25.43
C ASN A 387 14.94 -7.19 26.35
N LEU A 388 13.89 -6.88 27.11
CA LEU A 388 13.14 -7.87 27.89
C LEU A 388 12.62 -9.01 26.99
N ALA A 389 12.06 -8.65 25.83
CA ALA A 389 11.60 -9.62 24.84
C ALA A 389 12.75 -10.45 24.24
N ILE A 390 13.87 -9.79 23.89
CA ILE A 390 15.06 -10.48 23.37
C ILE A 390 15.60 -11.48 24.41
N LEU A 391 15.73 -11.07 25.68
CA LEU A 391 16.24 -11.92 26.74
C LEU A 391 15.33 -13.11 27.03
N SER A 392 14.01 -12.91 27.07
CA SER A 392 13.05 -14.01 27.21
C SER A 392 13.28 -15.08 26.14
N ASN A 393 13.39 -14.65 24.88
CA ASN A 393 13.60 -15.55 23.74
C ASN A 393 14.97 -16.25 23.75
N ILE A 394 16.05 -15.55 24.13
CA ILE A 394 17.39 -16.16 24.19
C ILE A 394 17.45 -17.18 25.34
N PHE A 395 16.96 -16.82 26.53
CA PHE A 395 17.01 -17.70 27.69
C PHE A 395 16.07 -18.91 27.58
N ASP A 396 15.03 -18.87 26.76
CA ASP A 396 14.21 -20.05 26.44
C ASP A 396 15.04 -21.22 25.88
N HIS A 397 16.20 -20.94 25.28
CA HIS A 397 17.10 -21.96 24.75
C HIS A 397 18.32 -22.24 25.65
N GLU A 398 18.77 -21.26 26.44
CA GLU A 398 20.03 -21.33 27.18
C GLU A 398 19.84 -21.51 28.71
N ASP A 399 18.80 -20.90 29.31
CA ASP A 399 18.54 -20.89 30.76
C ASP A 399 17.04 -20.71 31.06
N LEU A 400 16.30 -21.82 31.09
CA LEU A 400 14.85 -21.83 31.32
C LEU A 400 14.43 -21.14 32.62
N ALA A 401 15.25 -21.20 33.69
CA ALA A 401 14.91 -20.59 34.97
C ALA A 401 14.91 -19.05 34.90
N LYS A 402 15.88 -18.46 34.18
CA LYS A 402 15.90 -17.01 33.93
C LYS A 402 14.79 -16.57 32.99
N SER A 403 14.48 -17.36 31.97
CA SER A 403 13.35 -17.09 31.09
C SER A 403 12.03 -17.01 31.86
N GLU A 404 11.74 -17.99 32.73
CA GLU A 404 10.52 -17.98 33.55
C GLU A 404 10.45 -16.78 34.50
N LYS A 405 11.59 -16.31 35.05
CA LYS A 405 11.63 -15.06 35.83
C LYS A 405 11.23 -13.86 34.99
N ILE A 406 11.75 -13.73 33.77
CA ILE A 406 11.41 -12.63 32.85
C ILE A 406 9.94 -12.70 32.45
N LYS A 407 9.44 -13.89 32.10
CA LYS A 407 8.03 -14.11 31.78
C LYS A 407 7.11 -13.74 32.94
N LYS A 408 7.53 -14.01 34.18
CA LYS A 408 6.82 -13.59 35.39
C LYS A 408 6.76 -12.06 35.53
N ILE A 409 7.86 -11.34 35.28
CA ILE A 409 7.87 -9.86 35.30
C ILE A 409 6.79 -9.31 34.36
N VAL A 410 6.71 -9.85 33.14
CA VAL A 410 5.70 -9.44 32.15
C VAL A 410 4.28 -9.77 32.60
N ALA A 411 4.08 -10.94 33.21
CA ALA A 411 2.77 -11.35 33.71
C ALA A 411 2.30 -10.47 34.88
N ASP A 412 3.19 -10.19 35.83
CA ASP A 412 2.91 -9.34 36.97
C ASP A 412 2.56 -7.92 36.49
N GLU A 413 3.30 -7.40 35.50
CA GLU A 413 3.05 -6.08 34.91
C GLU A 413 1.66 -5.99 34.24
N LEU A 414 1.36 -6.92 33.33
CA LEU A 414 0.10 -6.96 32.60
C LEU A 414 -1.12 -7.23 33.50
N SER A 415 -0.93 -7.86 34.67
CA SER A 415 -2.02 -8.12 35.61
C SER A 415 -2.64 -6.84 36.20
N SER A 416 -1.92 -5.72 36.14
CA SER A 416 -2.35 -4.43 36.68
C SER A 416 -2.62 -3.36 35.61
N TYR A 417 -2.48 -3.71 34.32
CA TYR A 417 -2.56 -2.76 33.21
C TYR A 417 -3.99 -2.27 32.99
N ASP A 418 -4.22 -0.97 33.14
CA ASP A 418 -5.51 -0.33 32.83
C ASP A 418 -5.52 0.34 31.44
N LEU A 419 -6.68 0.89 31.05
CA LEU A 419 -6.84 1.62 29.78
C LEU A 419 -5.86 2.79 29.65
N LYS A 420 -5.60 3.53 30.73
CA LYS A 420 -4.71 4.71 30.70
C LYS A 420 -3.26 4.29 30.47
N GLN A 421 -2.83 3.24 31.15
CA GLN A 421 -1.50 2.63 30.98
C GLN A 421 -1.34 2.06 29.59
N TYR A 422 -2.36 1.37 29.08
CA TYR A 422 -2.37 0.87 27.72
C TYR A 422 -2.18 2.00 26.72
N LEU A 423 -2.99 3.06 26.77
CA LEU A 423 -2.88 4.18 25.83
C LEU A 423 -1.51 4.90 25.92
N SER A 424 -0.99 5.04 27.14
CA SER A 424 0.32 5.68 27.39
C SER A 424 1.51 4.85 26.89
N ASN A 425 1.35 3.53 26.78
CA ASN A 425 2.44 2.60 26.45
C ASN A 425 2.13 1.70 25.23
N ARG A 426 1.06 1.98 24.47
CA ARG A 426 0.58 1.13 23.36
C ARG A 426 1.67 0.80 22.34
N HIS A 427 2.57 1.74 22.06
CA HIS A 427 3.66 1.57 21.11
C HIS A 427 4.72 0.55 21.56
N PHE A 428 4.71 0.15 22.84
CA PHE A 428 5.61 -0.84 23.43
C PHE A 428 4.92 -2.18 23.70
N ILE A 429 3.60 -2.28 23.53
CA ILE A 429 2.83 -3.47 23.88
C ILE A 429 3.29 -4.72 23.13
N ILE A 430 3.79 -4.53 21.90
CA ILE A 430 4.34 -5.57 21.06
C ILE A 430 5.51 -6.32 21.73
N TYR A 431 6.26 -5.65 22.61
CA TYR A 431 7.38 -6.26 23.31
C TYR A 431 6.93 -7.13 24.49
N PHE A 432 5.86 -6.76 25.19
CA PHE A 432 5.26 -7.64 26.20
C PHE A 432 4.67 -8.90 25.55
N ALA A 433 3.96 -8.72 24.42
CA ALA A 433 3.47 -9.81 23.60
C ALA A 433 4.59 -10.74 23.12
N ALA A 434 5.73 -10.19 22.69
CA ALA A 434 6.90 -10.97 22.29
C ALA A 434 7.58 -11.69 23.47
N ALA A 435 7.63 -11.07 24.65
CA ALA A 435 8.31 -11.62 25.82
C ALA A 435 7.52 -12.74 26.52
N ASN A 436 6.19 -12.59 26.63
CA ASN A 436 5.30 -13.60 27.20
C ASN A 436 3.92 -13.56 26.48
N PRO A 437 3.79 -14.25 25.33
CA PRO A 437 2.53 -14.28 24.57
C PRO A 437 1.34 -14.75 25.40
N LYS A 438 1.55 -15.76 26.26
CA LYS A 438 0.50 -16.33 27.11
C LYS A 438 -0.08 -15.30 28.08
N ALA A 439 0.78 -14.55 28.78
CA ALA A 439 0.32 -13.52 29.70
C ALA A 439 -0.39 -12.37 28.97
N PHE A 440 0.10 -11.99 27.79
CA PHE A 440 -0.52 -10.97 26.95
C PHE A 440 -1.94 -11.36 26.50
N LEU A 441 -2.12 -12.58 26.00
CA LEU A 441 -3.45 -13.09 25.63
C LEU A 441 -4.36 -13.19 26.85
N GLY A 442 -3.84 -13.68 27.98
CA GLY A 442 -4.57 -13.75 29.24
C GLY A 442 -5.07 -12.39 29.72
N PHE A 443 -4.26 -11.34 29.59
CA PHE A 443 -4.65 -9.96 29.89
C PHE A 443 -5.86 -9.51 29.06
N ILE A 444 -5.87 -9.75 27.75
CA ILE A 444 -6.99 -9.38 26.87
C ILE A 444 -8.23 -10.25 27.13
N ILE A 445 -8.04 -11.55 27.37
CA ILE A 445 -9.15 -12.48 27.69
C ILE A 445 -9.80 -12.09 29.04
N ASN A 446 -9.01 -11.66 30.02
CA ASN A 446 -9.55 -11.16 31.28
C ASN A 446 -10.39 -9.89 31.06
N ASP A 447 -9.94 -8.93 30.24
CA ASP A 447 -10.76 -7.77 29.87
C ASP A 447 -12.09 -8.21 29.23
N ILE A 448 -12.07 -9.18 28.31
CA ILE A 448 -13.28 -9.76 27.70
C ILE A 448 -14.23 -10.33 28.77
N HIS A 449 -13.72 -11.07 29.74
CA HIS A 449 -14.51 -11.64 30.84
C HIS A 449 -15.05 -10.57 31.80
N GLU A 450 -14.35 -9.45 31.97
CA GLU A 450 -14.75 -8.31 32.81
C GLU A 450 -15.68 -7.31 32.08
N GLY A 451 -16.06 -7.58 30.83
CA GLY A 451 -17.02 -6.79 30.06
C GLY A 451 -16.45 -6.05 28.85
N GLY A 452 -15.14 -6.16 28.61
CA GLY A 452 -14.47 -5.64 27.41
C GLY A 452 -14.20 -4.14 27.44
N VAL A 453 -13.92 -3.55 28.61
CA VAL A 453 -13.80 -2.09 28.79
C VAL A 453 -12.64 -1.53 27.97
N LEU A 454 -11.49 -2.21 27.97
CA LEU A 454 -10.34 -1.84 27.16
C LEU A 454 -10.66 -1.96 25.67
N LEU A 455 -11.17 -3.11 25.24
CA LEU A 455 -11.47 -3.34 23.83
C LEU A 455 -12.53 -2.36 23.29
N ASP A 456 -13.60 -2.11 24.05
CA ASP A 456 -14.64 -1.16 23.68
C ASP A 456 -14.06 0.26 23.49
N ALA A 457 -13.13 0.69 24.35
CA ALA A 457 -12.49 2.00 24.23
C ALA A 457 -11.55 2.11 23.02
N LEU A 458 -10.83 1.03 22.69
CA LEU A 458 -9.87 0.98 21.57
C LEU A 458 -10.57 0.89 20.21
N PHE A 459 -11.60 0.04 20.10
CA PHE A 459 -12.34 -0.20 18.85
C PHE A 459 -13.41 0.86 18.54
N LYS A 460 -13.75 1.73 19.49
CA LYS A 460 -14.60 2.90 19.24
C LYS A 460 -13.92 3.86 18.26
N GLY A 461 -14.35 3.84 17.01
CA GLY A 461 -13.98 4.83 16.01
C GLY A 461 -14.47 6.22 16.41
N ARG A 462 -13.57 7.21 16.39
CA ARG A 462 -13.90 8.59 16.76
C ARG A 462 -13.72 9.51 15.55
N LYS A 463 -14.79 10.22 15.19
CA LYS A 463 -14.78 11.19 14.09
C LYS A 463 -14.06 12.45 14.56
N LYS A 464 -13.13 12.95 13.76
CA LYS A 464 -12.41 14.21 14.02
C LYS A 464 -12.80 15.21 12.95
N GLU A 465 -13.01 16.47 13.34
CA GLU A 465 -13.45 17.53 12.42
C GLU A 465 -12.36 17.89 11.39
N LEU A 466 -11.09 17.76 11.81
CA LEU A 466 -9.91 18.06 11.01
C LEU A 466 -8.93 16.87 11.11
N SER A 467 -9.17 15.78 10.39
CA SER A 467 -8.16 14.73 10.21
C SER A 467 -8.05 14.31 8.76
N LEU A 468 -6.85 13.87 8.36
CA LEU A 468 -6.54 13.44 6.99
C LEU A 468 -7.49 12.32 6.48
N THR A 469 -8.09 11.55 7.39
CA THR A 469 -8.97 10.40 7.09
C THR A 469 -10.40 10.58 7.63
N GLY A 470 -10.69 11.67 8.34
CA GLY A 470 -11.95 11.92 9.06
C GLY A 470 -12.18 11.10 10.34
N TRP A 471 -11.38 10.06 10.61
CA TRP A 471 -11.55 9.13 11.73
C TRP A 471 -10.22 8.78 12.40
N GLU A 472 -10.24 8.48 13.70
CA GLU A 472 -9.07 7.99 14.46
C GLU A 472 -9.34 6.57 15.02
N ILE A 473 -8.33 5.70 14.94
CA ILE A 473 -8.33 4.31 15.45
C ILE A 473 -7.20 4.09 16.45
N ASN A 474 -7.40 3.22 17.44
CA ASN A 474 -6.44 2.99 18.54
C ASN A 474 -6.12 1.50 18.77
N TYR A 475 -6.57 0.60 17.90
CA TYR A 475 -6.39 -0.85 18.02
C TYR A 475 -5.29 -1.42 17.13
N THR A 476 -4.54 -0.59 16.39
CA THR A 476 -3.55 -1.04 15.40
C THR A 476 -2.43 -1.86 16.04
N GLU A 477 -1.88 -1.41 17.17
CA GLU A 477 -0.82 -2.12 17.89
C GLU A 477 -1.31 -3.45 18.47
N LEU A 478 -2.56 -3.52 18.94
CA LEU A 478 -3.18 -4.76 19.40
C LEU A 478 -3.30 -5.78 18.26
N ILE A 479 -3.86 -5.36 17.12
CA ILE A 479 -4.02 -6.24 15.95
C ILE A 479 -2.66 -6.74 15.46
N TYR A 480 -1.64 -5.88 15.41
CA TYR A 480 -0.29 -6.28 15.01
C TYR A 480 0.32 -7.29 16.00
N ALA A 481 0.12 -7.11 17.31
CA ALA A 481 0.55 -8.07 18.31
C ALA A 481 -0.14 -9.43 18.15
N LEU A 482 -1.45 -9.46 17.92
CA LEU A 482 -2.20 -10.70 17.66
C LEU A 482 -1.75 -11.38 16.36
N GLU A 483 -1.47 -10.61 15.30
CA GLU A 483 -0.91 -11.12 14.04
C GLU A 483 0.45 -11.79 14.24
N CYS A 484 1.31 -11.24 15.11
CA CYS A 484 2.59 -11.85 15.45
C CYS A 484 2.43 -13.14 16.28
N ILE A 485 1.50 -13.16 17.25
CA ILE A 485 1.25 -14.33 18.09
C ILE A 485 0.61 -15.46 17.29
N ALA A 486 -0.29 -15.15 16.35
CA ALA A 486 -0.98 -16.13 15.50
C ALA A 486 -0.03 -17.02 14.70
N LEU A 487 1.20 -16.55 14.45
CA LEU A 487 2.25 -17.34 13.81
C LEU A 487 2.54 -18.63 14.59
N ASP A 488 2.49 -18.60 15.92
CA ASP A 488 2.71 -19.74 16.78
C ASP A 488 1.41 -20.50 17.05
N LYS A 489 1.31 -21.72 16.51
CA LYS A 489 0.12 -22.55 16.60
C LYS A 489 -0.33 -22.86 18.03
N ARG A 490 0.55 -22.75 19.03
CA ARG A 490 0.22 -22.98 20.45
C ARG A 490 -0.79 -21.99 21.01
N PHE A 491 -0.87 -20.80 20.43
CA PHE A 491 -1.71 -19.69 20.89
C PHE A 491 -2.86 -19.37 19.95
N LEU A 492 -3.02 -20.15 18.88
CA LEU A 492 -3.97 -19.84 17.82
C LEU A 492 -5.42 -19.86 18.32
N TYR A 493 -5.75 -20.76 19.24
CA TYR A 493 -7.09 -20.82 19.83
C TYR A 493 -7.46 -19.50 20.53
N GLU A 494 -6.60 -19.01 21.42
CA GLU A 494 -6.80 -17.78 22.17
C GLU A 494 -6.85 -16.55 21.25
N VAL A 495 -6.00 -16.50 20.22
CA VAL A 495 -6.03 -15.42 19.23
C VAL A 495 -7.35 -15.43 18.46
N THR A 496 -7.80 -16.58 17.95
CA THR A 496 -9.09 -16.69 17.26
C THR A 496 -10.25 -16.30 18.17
N TYR A 497 -10.21 -16.71 19.45
CA TYR A 497 -11.23 -16.33 20.44
C TYR A 497 -11.32 -14.81 20.64
N ILE A 498 -10.18 -14.13 20.81
CA ILE A 498 -10.12 -12.66 20.94
C ILE A 498 -10.64 -11.98 19.68
N LEU A 499 -10.24 -12.46 18.49
CA LEU A 499 -10.68 -11.88 17.22
C LEU A 499 -12.18 -12.09 16.98
N PHE A 500 -12.74 -13.25 17.35
CA PHE A 500 -14.19 -13.48 17.29
C PHE A 500 -14.95 -12.53 18.21
N TYR A 501 -14.46 -12.29 19.42
CA TYR A 501 -15.03 -11.25 20.28
C TYR A 501 -14.97 -9.87 19.62
N ALA A 502 -13.83 -9.53 18.99
CA ALA A 502 -13.64 -8.24 18.34
C ALA A 502 -14.48 -8.05 17.05
N MET A 503 -15.00 -9.12 16.44
CA MET A 503 -15.90 -9.01 15.26
C MET A 503 -17.23 -8.29 15.57
N LYS A 504 -17.59 -8.15 16.86
CA LYS A 504 -18.74 -7.35 17.31
C LYS A 504 -18.59 -5.86 16.98
N PHE A 505 -17.35 -5.38 16.83
CA PHE A 505 -17.08 -3.98 16.52
C PHE A 505 -17.24 -3.69 15.02
N PRO A 506 -17.97 -2.63 14.64
CA PRO A 506 -18.15 -2.29 13.23
C PRO A 506 -16.88 -1.68 12.65
N LYS A 507 -16.75 -1.77 11.33
CA LYS A 507 -15.72 -1.05 10.55
C LYS A 507 -15.81 0.45 10.80
N VAL A 508 -14.66 1.09 11.03
CA VAL A 508 -14.56 2.54 11.28
C VAL A 508 -14.33 3.29 9.97
N GLY A 509 -15.37 3.96 9.45
CA GLY A 509 -15.26 4.82 8.27
C GLY A 509 -14.58 4.15 7.07
N ASN A 510 -13.51 4.80 6.57
CA ASN A 510 -12.74 4.33 5.41
C ASN A 510 -11.64 3.32 5.76
N TYR A 511 -11.39 3.03 7.05
CA TYR A 511 -10.36 2.07 7.45
C TYR A 511 -10.76 0.65 7.08
N VAL A 512 -9.80 -0.17 6.65
CA VAL A 512 -10.01 -1.61 6.44
C VAL A 512 -10.42 -2.27 7.75
N ASP A 513 -11.35 -3.22 7.67
CA ASP A 513 -11.73 -4.05 8.83
C ASP A 513 -10.57 -4.97 9.21
N SER A 514 -9.70 -4.49 10.10
CA SER A 514 -8.45 -5.16 10.44
C SER A 514 -8.66 -6.50 11.17
N VAL A 515 -9.81 -6.67 11.83
CA VAL A 515 -10.14 -7.93 12.55
C VAL A 515 -10.48 -9.01 11.55
N ARG A 516 -11.43 -8.73 10.64
CA ARG A 516 -11.81 -9.67 9.59
C ARG A 516 -10.64 -9.95 8.64
N GLU A 517 -9.85 -8.93 8.31
CA GLU A 517 -8.64 -9.11 7.50
C GLU A 517 -7.64 -10.06 8.16
N LEU A 518 -7.38 -9.90 9.47
CA LEU A 518 -6.47 -10.79 10.19
C LEU A 518 -7.01 -12.22 10.27
N LEU A 519 -8.30 -12.42 10.56
CA LEU A 519 -8.92 -13.74 10.52
C LEU A 519 -8.81 -14.38 9.13
N GLY A 520 -9.04 -13.59 8.08
CA GLY A 520 -8.89 -14.03 6.69
C GLY A 520 -7.47 -14.51 6.39
N LYS A 521 -6.46 -13.76 6.82
CA LYS A 521 -5.04 -14.14 6.73
C LYS A 521 -4.71 -15.43 7.49
N ILE A 522 -5.23 -15.61 8.70
CA ILE A 522 -4.99 -16.79 9.55
C ILE A 522 -5.63 -18.04 8.93
N TYR A 523 -6.89 -17.92 8.48
CA TYR A 523 -7.69 -19.03 7.99
C TYR A 523 -7.59 -19.24 6.48
N GLN A 524 -6.77 -18.48 5.76
CA GLN A 524 -6.55 -18.64 4.34
C GLN A 524 -6.16 -20.08 3.97
N LEU A 525 -6.67 -20.59 2.85
CA LEU A 525 -6.36 -21.95 2.42
C LEU A 525 -4.95 -22.08 1.84
N GLY A 526 -4.47 -21.05 1.16
CA GLY A 526 -3.08 -20.95 0.69
C GLY A 526 -2.28 -20.00 1.56
N TYR A 527 -1.07 -20.41 1.95
CA TYR A 527 -0.12 -19.60 2.72
C TYR A 527 -0.72 -18.92 3.99
N PRO A 528 -1.42 -19.65 4.87
CA PRO A 528 -2.03 -19.07 6.08
C PRO A 528 -1.01 -18.35 6.96
N GLN A 529 -1.32 -17.20 7.57
CA GLN A 529 -0.40 -16.48 8.47
C GLN A 529 -0.32 -17.14 9.86
N THR A 530 -0.13 -18.46 9.89
CA THR A 530 0.06 -19.29 11.08
C THR A 530 0.87 -20.55 10.74
N GLU A 531 1.55 -21.14 11.72
CA GLU A 531 2.17 -22.47 11.64
C GLU A 531 1.15 -23.62 11.78
N ALA A 532 -0.11 -23.33 12.13
CA ALA A 532 -1.14 -24.33 12.28
C ALA A 532 -1.58 -24.90 10.93
N SER A 533 -1.54 -26.23 10.83
CA SER A 533 -2.06 -26.96 9.67
C SER A 533 -3.57 -26.77 9.51
N LEU A 534 -4.09 -26.98 8.30
CA LEU A 534 -5.53 -26.87 8.05
C LEU A 534 -6.39 -27.72 9.02
N PRO A 535 -6.07 -28.98 9.33
CA PRO A 535 -6.83 -29.75 10.32
C PRO A 535 -6.83 -29.12 11.72
N GLU A 536 -5.69 -28.59 12.19
CA GLU A 536 -5.60 -27.88 13.48
C GLU A 536 -6.48 -26.61 13.46
N ARG A 537 -6.48 -25.86 12.36
CA ARG A 537 -7.33 -24.67 12.18
C ARG A 537 -8.81 -25.02 12.21
N LEU A 538 -9.23 -26.08 11.52
CA LEU A 538 -10.62 -26.53 11.49
C LEU A 538 -11.07 -27.08 12.85
N ASP A 539 -10.18 -27.74 13.60
CA ASP A 539 -10.50 -28.19 14.96
C ASP A 539 -10.78 -27.01 15.90
N ILE A 540 -10.02 -25.93 15.81
CA ILE A 540 -10.30 -24.69 16.57
C ILE A 540 -11.68 -24.13 16.23
N LEU A 541 -12.05 -24.07 14.94
CA LEU A 541 -13.39 -23.65 14.52
C LEU A 541 -14.48 -24.58 15.06
N ASN A 542 -14.24 -25.90 15.05
CA ASN A 542 -15.15 -26.89 15.61
C ASN A 542 -15.34 -26.75 17.13
N GLN A 543 -14.30 -26.38 17.87
CA GLN A 543 -14.39 -26.10 19.30
C GLN A 543 -15.18 -24.81 19.59
N LEU A 544 -15.04 -23.78 18.74
CA LEU A 544 -15.70 -22.47 18.91
C LEU A 544 -17.11 -22.40 18.31
N LYS A 545 -17.56 -23.41 17.55
CA LYS A 545 -18.82 -23.36 16.80
C LYS A 545 -20.07 -23.13 17.65
N ASN A 546 -20.08 -23.65 18.88
CA ASN A 546 -21.24 -23.53 19.77
C ASN A 546 -21.29 -22.18 20.50
N THR A 547 -20.13 -21.55 20.72
CA THR A 547 -20.03 -20.26 21.42
C THR A 547 -20.07 -19.08 20.45
N HIS A 548 -19.52 -19.24 19.25
CA HIS A 548 -19.40 -18.21 18.20
C HIS A 548 -19.84 -18.72 16.81
N PRO A 549 -21.08 -19.20 16.64
CA PRO A 549 -21.53 -19.81 15.38
C PRO A 549 -21.47 -18.86 14.19
N LYS A 550 -21.80 -17.59 14.38
CA LYS A 550 -21.82 -16.58 13.31
C LYS A 550 -20.43 -16.25 12.80
N GLU A 551 -19.47 -16.12 13.71
CA GLU A 551 -18.07 -15.84 13.39
C GLU A 551 -17.43 -17.05 12.70
N VAL A 552 -17.71 -18.27 13.17
CA VAL A 552 -17.27 -19.51 12.49
C VAL A 552 -17.86 -19.61 11.08
N PHE A 553 -19.16 -19.34 10.91
CA PHE A 553 -19.81 -19.31 9.60
C PHE A 553 -19.10 -18.32 8.66
N TRP A 554 -18.82 -17.11 9.14
CA TRP A 554 -18.10 -16.09 8.38
C TRP A 554 -16.71 -16.57 7.94
N VAL A 555 -15.93 -17.19 8.84
CA VAL A 555 -14.60 -17.74 8.52
C VAL A 555 -14.70 -18.81 7.44
N LEU A 556 -15.61 -19.79 7.58
CA LEU A 556 -15.77 -20.87 6.60
C LEU A 556 -16.13 -20.32 5.21
N CYS A 557 -17.05 -19.36 5.13
CA CYS A 557 -17.38 -18.69 3.88
C CYS A 557 -16.18 -17.94 3.28
N HIS A 558 -15.42 -17.22 4.11
CA HIS A 558 -14.24 -16.48 3.67
C HIS A 558 -13.14 -17.42 3.15
N MET A 559 -12.94 -18.59 3.78
CA MET A 559 -12.02 -19.62 3.29
C MET A 559 -12.37 -20.02 1.84
N ILE A 560 -13.65 -20.21 1.54
CA ILE A 560 -14.11 -20.53 0.19
C ILE A 560 -13.93 -19.35 -0.77
N ASP A 561 -14.28 -18.13 -0.35
CA ASP A 561 -14.09 -16.91 -1.14
C ASP A 561 -12.64 -16.70 -1.56
N SER A 562 -11.70 -16.99 -0.65
CA SER A 562 -10.26 -16.80 -0.84
C SER A 562 -9.66 -17.56 -2.03
N ILE A 563 -10.32 -18.64 -2.48
CA ILE A 563 -9.90 -19.45 -3.64
C ILE A 563 -10.54 -18.95 -4.93
N THR A 564 -11.77 -18.45 -4.84
CA THR A 564 -12.56 -18.14 -6.02
C THR A 564 -12.35 -16.71 -6.51
N GLU A 565 -11.92 -15.81 -5.63
CA GLU A 565 -11.70 -14.39 -5.89
C GLU A 565 -10.22 -14.02 -5.94
N HIS A 566 -9.89 -12.89 -6.56
CA HIS A 566 -8.51 -12.40 -6.64
C HIS A 566 -8.11 -11.75 -5.32
N HIS A 567 -7.15 -12.36 -4.62
CA HIS A 567 -6.58 -11.83 -3.38
C HIS A 567 -5.09 -11.55 -3.53
N THR A 568 -4.63 -10.49 -2.87
CA THR A 568 -3.19 -10.20 -2.74
C THR A 568 -2.67 -10.79 -1.44
N PHE A 569 -1.54 -11.47 -1.50
CA PHE A 569 -0.92 -12.11 -0.35
C PHE A 569 0.08 -11.14 0.30
N PHE A 570 -0.08 -10.91 1.59
CA PHE A 570 0.87 -10.12 2.39
C PHE A 570 1.55 -11.00 3.44
N PHE A 571 2.84 -10.74 3.64
CA PHE A 571 3.65 -11.49 4.60
C PHE A 571 3.70 -10.76 5.94
N SER A 572 3.25 -11.40 7.02
CA SER A 572 3.42 -10.88 8.38
C SER A 572 4.87 -11.00 8.81
N GLN A 573 5.52 -9.86 9.07
CA GLN A 573 6.92 -9.76 9.49
C GLN A 573 7.16 -10.23 10.95
N GLY A 574 6.22 -10.94 11.58
CA GLY A 574 6.32 -11.45 12.95
C GLY A 574 6.77 -10.42 13.98
N PHE A 575 7.26 -10.89 15.12
CA PHE A 575 7.75 -9.99 16.16
C PHE A 575 9.08 -9.33 15.75
N PRO A 576 9.25 -8.01 15.96
CA PRO A 576 10.51 -7.31 15.68
C PRO A 576 11.75 -7.86 16.39
N THR A 577 11.55 -8.57 17.51
CA THR A 577 12.60 -9.11 18.40
C THR A 577 12.77 -10.61 18.28
N GLN A 578 12.03 -11.28 17.40
CA GLN A 578 12.14 -12.71 17.19
C GLN A 578 13.53 -13.05 16.61
N ILE A 579 14.18 -14.10 17.09
CA ILE A 579 15.54 -14.48 16.61
C ILE A 579 15.45 -15.58 15.55
N TYR A 580 14.55 -16.55 15.75
CA TYR A 580 14.35 -17.70 14.88
C TYR A 580 12.93 -17.71 14.35
N ARG A 581 12.77 -17.86 13.03
CA ARG A 581 11.47 -18.20 12.43
C ARG A 581 11.48 -19.61 11.90
N CYS A 582 10.35 -20.31 12.07
CA CYS A 582 10.12 -21.57 11.41
C CYS A 582 10.01 -21.36 9.90
N LYS A 583 10.67 -22.24 9.15
CA LYS A 583 10.46 -22.31 7.70
C LYS A 583 9.06 -22.84 7.45
N LYS A 584 8.26 -22.07 6.72
CA LYS A 584 6.93 -22.51 6.27
C LYS A 584 7.08 -23.59 5.21
N GLY A 585 6.37 -24.70 5.38
CA GLY A 585 6.23 -25.71 4.33
C GLY A 585 5.25 -25.22 3.25
N ASP A 586 5.42 -25.70 2.03
CA ASP A 586 4.41 -25.49 0.98
C ASP A 586 3.15 -26.30 1.32
N GLU A 587 2.06 -25.62 1.69
CA GLU A 587 0.76 -26.28 1.88
C GLU A 587 0.08 -26.48 0.52
N THR A 588 -0.24 -27.73 0.18
CA THR A 588 -1.05 -28.05 -1.02
C THR A 588 -2.51 -28.20 -0.61
N ILE A 589 -3.39 -27.40 -1.23
CA ILE A 589 -4.84 -27.46 -0.99
C ILE A 589 -5.41 -28.64 -1.77
N CYS A 590 -6.10 -29.56 -1.09
CA CYS A 590 -6.72 -30.71 -1.73
C CYS A 590 -8.24 -30.52 -1.89
N VAL A 591 -8.84 -31.19 -2.87
CA VAL A 591 -10.31 -31.17 -3.06
C VAL A 591 -11.05 -31.70 -1.83
N GLY A 592 -10.46 -32.67 -1.10
CA GLY A 592 -11.02 -33.20 0.14
C GLY A 592 -11.17 -32.15 1.24
N ASP A 593 -10.26 -31.18 1.30
CA ASP A 593 -10.30 -30.09 2.28
C ASP A 593 -11.51 -29.17 2.04
N LEU A 594 -11.79 -28.86 0.77
CA LEU A 594 -12.94 -28.05 0.37
C LEU A 594 -14.26 -28.76 0.70
N ASN A 595 -14.35 -30.07 0.46
CA ASN A 595 -15.52 -30.86 0.82
C ASN A 595 -15.79 -30.81 2.33
N HIS A 596 -14.74 -30.90 3.15
CA HIS A 596 -14.87 -30.82 4.59
C HIS A 596 -15.41 -29.46 5.04
N ILE A 597 -14.87 -28.36 4.50
CA ILE A 597 -15.35 -26.99 4.79
C ILE A 597 -16.82 -26.80 4.36
N LEU A 598 -17.16 -27.20 3.14
CA LEU A 598 -18.53 -27.10 2.62
C LEU A 598 -19.53 -27.92 3.46
N SER A 599 -19.11 -29.09 3.97
CA SER A 599 -19.94 -29.91 4.84
C SER A 599 -20.11 -29.32 6.25
N PHE A 600 -19.18 -28.45 6.68
CA PHE A 600 -19.22 -27.81 7.99
C PHE A 600 -20.14 -26.56 8.01
N ILE A 601 -20.27 -25.86 6.88
CA ILE A 601 -21.12 -24.65 6.77
C ILE A 601 -22.55 -24.87 7.30
N PRO A 602 -23.29 -25.94 6.93
CA PRO A 602 -24.63 -26.19 7.46
C PRO A 602 -24.71 -26.37 8.99
N GLU A 603 -23.63 -26.78 9.66
CA GLU A 603 -23.65 -27.00 11.12
C GLU A 603 -23.68 -25.69 11.93
N VAL A 604 -23.17 -24.60 11.36
CA VAL A 604 -23.06 -23.27 12.01
C VAL A 604 -23.99 -22.23 11.42
N TYR A 605 -24.79 -22.63 10.42
CA TYR A 605 -25.78 -21.80 9.76
C TYR A 605 -26.88 -21.35 10.72
N SER A 606 -27.16 -20.05 10.78
CA SER A 606 -28.10 -19.45 11.74
C SER A 606 -29.51 -19.21 11.18
N SER A 607 -29.85 -19.74 10.00
CA SER A 607 -31.16 -19.52 9.34
C SER A 607 -31.53 -18.04 9.14
N THR A 608 -30.54 -17.16 8.95
CA THR A 608 -30.79 -15.76 8.58
C THR A 608 -30.83 -15.57 7.07
N GLU A 609 -31.45 -14.47 6.60
CA GLU A 609 -31.51 -14.16 5.17
C GLU A 609 -30.11 -14.00 4.56
N ASP A 610 -29.20 -13.29 5.25
CA ASP A 610 -27.85 -13.04 4.75
C ASP A 610 -27.01 -14.32 4.67
N ASP A 611 -27.15 -15.23 5.65
CA ASP A 611 -26.48 -16.53 5.60
C ASP A 611 -26.98 -17.38 4.43
N TYR A 612 -28.30 -17.37 4.18
CA TYR A 612 -28.90 -18.12 3.07
C TYR A 612 -28.36 -17.61 1.73
N LEU A 613 -28.34 -16.29 1.54
CA LEU A 613 -27.79 -15.65 0.35
C LEU A 613 -26.31 -15.94 0.18
N LYS A 614 -25.53 -15.92 1.26
CA LYS A 614 -24.09 -16.24 1.20
C LYS A 614 -23.85 -17.68 0.76
N CYS A 615 -24.58 -18.64 1.31
CA CYS A 615 -24.52 -20.04 0.92
C CYS A 615 -24.98 -20.26 -0.54
N LEU A 616 -26.04 -19.58 -0.96
CA LEU A 616 -26.52 -19.60 -2.34
C LEU A 616 -25.44 -19.13 -3.32
N ASN A 617 -24.81 -17.99 -3.04
CA ASN A 617 -23.76 -17.42 -3.88
C ASN A 617 -22.54 -18.34 -3.97
N ILE A 618 -22.15 -18.99 -2.87
CA ILE A 618 -21.09 -20.02 -2.88
C ILE A 618 -21.49 -21.21 -3.78
N SER A 619 -22.73 -21.69 -3.66
CA SER A 619 -23.23 -22.83 -4.43
C SER A 619 -23.30 -22.58 -5.94
N LEU A 620 -23.49 -21.32 -6.37
CA LEU A 620 -23.58 -20.91 -7.77
C LEU A 620 -22.21 -20.73 -8.46
N ARG A 621 -21.10 -20.80 -7.71
CA ARG A 621 -19.75 -20.64 -8.30
C ARG A 621 -19.37 -21.86 -9.14
N ARG A 622 -19.19 -21.65 -10.45
CA ARG A 622 -18.80 -22.68 -11.42
C ARG A 622 -17.59 -23.53 -11.00
N LYS A 623 -16.56 -22.93 -10.40
CA LYS A 623 -15.36 -23.65 -9.94
C LYS A 623 -15.65 -24.68 -8.84
N LEU A 624 -16.76 -24.54 -8.11
CA LEU A 624 -17.15 -25.36 -6.97
C LEU A 624 -18.37 -26.25 -7.24
N ILE A 625 -18.99 -26.16 -8.41
CA ILE A 625 -20.30 -26.77 -8.70
C ILE A 625 -20.34 -28.30 -8.46
N ASN A 626 -19.21 -28.98 -8.65
CA ASN A 626 -19.09 -30.43 -8.42
C ASN A 626 -18.97 -30.80 -6.93
N LEU A 627 -18.71 -29.83 -6.06
CA LEU A 627 -18.50 -30.00 -4.62
C LEU A 627 -19.70 -29.48 -3.81
N THR A 628 -20.50 -28.57 -4.38
CA THR A 628 -21.59 -27.87 -3.66
C THR A 628 -22.91 -28.65 -3.62
N SER A 629 -22.99 -29.84 -4.25
CA SER A 629 -24.22 -30.65 -4.27
C SER A 629 -24.86 -30.87 -2.88
N PRO A 630 -24.12 -31.20 -1.80
CA PRO A 630 -24.70 -31.32 -0.45
C PRO A 630 -25.25 -29.99 0.09
N LEU A 631 -24.58 -28.87 -0.22
CA LEU A 631 -25.01 -27.53 0.20
C LEU A 631 -26.27 -27.10 -0.57
N VAL A 632 -26.38 -27.45 -1.85
CA VAL A 632 -27.59 -27.21 -2.65
C VAL A 632 -28.77 -28.01 -2.12
N ASP A 633 -28.59 -29.30 -1.80
CA ASP A 633 -29.63 -30.12 -1.17
C ASP A 633 -30.11 -29.56 0.17
N PHE A 634 -29.20 -28.98 0.94
CA PHE A 634 -29.52 -28.26 2.17
C PHE A 634 -30.35 -26.99 1.89
N LEU A 635 -29.93 -26.16 0.93
CA LEU A 635 -30.64 -24.93 0.54
C LEU A 635 -32.06 -25.22 0.02
N ILE A 636 -32.25 -26.28 -0.77
CA ILE A 636 -33.58 -26.70 -1.24
C ILE A 636 -34.52 -26.95 -0.06
N LYS A 637 -34.05 -27.67 0.98
CA LYS A 637 -34.86 -27.95 2.18
C LYS A 637 -35.14 -26.68 2.98
N GLU A 638 -34.15 -25.81 3.13
CA GLU A 638 -34.28 -24.54 3.88
C GLU A 638 -35.16 -23.51 3.15
N SER A 639 -35.25 -23.56 1.82
CA SER A 639 -36.06 -22.62 1.02
C SER A 639 -37.53 -22.55 1.47
N ILE A 640 -38.05 -23.63 2.06
CA ILE A 640 -39.42 -23.73 2.59
C ILE A 640 -39.66 -22.69 3.70
N LYS A 641 -38.65 -22.35 4.50
CA LYS A 641 -38.75 -21.36 5.59
C LYS A 641 -38.82 -19.93 5.07
N PHE A 642 -38.31 -19.68 3.86
CA PHE A 642 -38.23 -18.35 3.25
C PHE A 642 -39.26 -18.12 2.14
N LYS A 643 -40.38 -18.86 2.16
CA LYS A 643 -41.47 -18.66 1.20
C LYS A 643 -41.93 -17.20 1.18
N LYS A 644 -42.06 -16.63 -0.03
CA LYS A 644 -42.41 -15.23 -0.29
C LYS A 644 -41.42 -14.21 0.29
N ASN A 645 -40.20 -14.62 0.66
CA ASN A 645 -39.15 -13.70 1.06
C ASN A 645 -38.61 -12.96 -0.17
N ILE A 646 -38.97 -11.69 -0.30
CA ILE A 646 -38.68 -10.86 -1.48
C ILE A 646 -37.18 -10.76 -1.76
N LYS A 647 -36.37 -10.49 -0.73
CA LYS A 647 -34.92 -10.29 -0.88
C LYS A 647 -34.22 -11.53 -1.44
N ILE A 648 -34.58 -12.71 -0.93
CA ILE A 648 -33.99 -13.98 -1.39
C ILE A 648 -34.47 -14.33 -2.80
N ILE A 649 -35.76 -14.15 -3.09
CA ILE A 649 -36.33 -14.41 -4.42
C ILE A 649 -35.60 -13.57 -5.47
N ASP A 650 -35.46 -12.27 -5.22
CA ASP A 650 -34.87 -11.34 -6.16
C ASP A 650 -33.41 -11.69 -6.45
N GLU A 651 -32.62 -12.04 -5.43
CA GLU A 651 -31.21 -12.42 -5.61
C GLU A 651 -31.06 -13.77 -6.34
N VAL A 652 -31.84 -14.81 -5.97
CA VAL A 652 -31.81 -16.12 -6.64
C VAL A 652 -32.10 -15.97 -8.13
N GLU A 653 -33.19 -15.29 -8.48
CA GLU A 653 -33.59 -15.11 -9.87
C GLU A 653 -32.63 -14.15 -10.61
N LYS A 654 -31.87 -13.31 -9.91
CA LYS A 654 -30.84 -12.42 -10.51
C LYS A 654 -29.62 -13.23 -10.90
N GLU A 655 -29.12 -14.09 -10.01
CA GLU A 655 -28.00 -14.97 -10.31
C GLU A 655 -28.34 -15.99 -11.41
N ILE A 656 -29.56 -16.56 -11.40
CA ILE A 656 -30.03 -17.44 -12.49
C ILE A 656 -29.98 -16.69 -13.83
N TYR A 657 -30.55 -15.47 -13.88
CA TYR A 657 -30.53 -14.66 -15.09
C TYR A 657 -29.11 -14.34 -15.56
N HIS A 658 -28.21 -14.03 -14.63
CA HIS A 658 -26.81 -13.73 -14.93
C HIS A 658 -26.12 -14.93 -15.61
N HIS A 659 -26.31 -16.15 -15.11
CA HIS A 659 -25.79 -17.36 -15.75
C HIS A 659 -26.44 -17.66 -17.11
N GLU A 660 -27.76 -17.51 -17.25
CA GLU A 660 -28.47 -17.75 -18.51
C GLU A 660 -28.04 -16.77 -19.61
N ARG A 661 -27.88 -15.50 -19.24
CA ARG A 661 -27.45 -14.44 -20.15
C ARG A 661 -26.07 -14.71 -20.70
N TYR A 662 -25.12 -15.00 -19.82
CA TYR A 662 -23.72 -15.23 -20.19
C TYR A 662 -23.42 -16.73 -20.34
N LYS A 663 -24.36 -17.52 -20.88
CA LYS A 663 -24.26 -18.99 -21.01
C LYS A 663 -22.98 -19.51 -21.70
N ASN A 664 -22.31 -18.66 -22.47
CA ASN A 664 -21.07 -18.99 -23.18
C ASN A 664 -19.80 -18.58 -22.41
N ALA A 665 -19.91 -17.92 -21.26
CA ALA A 665 -18.78 -17.51 -20.44
C ALA A 665 -18.25 -18.67 -19.60
N ASP A 666 -16.94 -18.71 -19.36
CA ASP A 666 -16.28 -19.81 -18.63
C ASP A 666 -16.78 -19.99 -17.19
N TRP A 667 -17.31 -18.94 -16.58
CA TRP A 667 -17.87 -18.94 -15.23
C TRP A 667 -19.37 -19.28 -15.18
N ALA A 668 -20.06 -19.39 -16.33
CA ALA A 668 -21.49 -19.62 -16.36
C ALA A 668 -21.84 -21.10 -16.10
N LEU A 669 -22.91 -21.33 -15.33
CA LEU A 669 -23.48 -22.66 -15.15
C LEU A 669 -24.30 -23.07 -16.37
N SER A 670 -24.29 -24.36 -16.69
CA SER A 670 -25.12 -24.94 -17.76
C SER A 670 -26.60 -24.95 -17.38
N GLU A 671 -27.49 -25.06 -18.37
CA GLU A 671 -28.93 -25.18 -18.13
C GLU A 671 -29.29 -26.34 -17.18
N THR A 672 -28.57 -27.45 -17.26
CA THR A 672 -28.76 -28.61 -16.37
C THR A 672 -28.34 -28.35 -14.93
N GLU A 673 -27.28 -27.55 -14.73
CA GLU A 673 -26.78 -27.19 -13.40
C GLU A 673 -27.64 -26.11 -12.73
N LEU A 674 -28.39 -25.32 -13.50
CA LEU A 674 -29.30 -24.30 -12.99
C LEU A 674 -30.65 -24.86 -12.51
N ILE A 675 -31.00 -26.11 -12.85
CA ILE A 675 -32.30 -26.72 -12.50
C ILE A 675 -32.57 -26.65 -10.98
N PRO A 676 -31.65 -27.06 -10.08
CA PRO A 676 -31.90 -27.01 -8.64
C PRO A 676 -32.20 -25.60 -8.13
N PHE A 677 -31.56 -24.57 -8.69
CA PHE A 677 -31.79 -23.18 -8.31
C PHE A 677 -33.13 -22.65 -8.85
N LYS A 678 -33.55 -23.09 -10.04
CA LYS A 678 -34.90 -22.82 -10.56
C LYS A 678 -35.99 -23.45 -9.69
N ASP A 679 -35.74 -24.64 -9.15
CA ASP A 679 -36.64 -25.30 -8.20
C ASP A 679 -36.72 -24.55 -6.85
N ILE A 680 -35.59 -24.02 -6.37
CA ILE A 680 -35.55 -23.09 -5.22
C ILE A 680 -36.41 -21.85 -5.51
N ALA A 681 -36.18 -21.17 -6.64
CA ALA A 681 -36.95 -19.98 -7.03
C ALA A 681 -38.46 -20.27 -7.09
N LYS A 682 -38.86 -21.39 -7.70
CA LYS A 682 -40.26 -21.82 -7.77
C LYS A 682 -40.86 -22.05 -6.38
N THR A 683 -40.11 -22.71 -5.49
CA THR A 683 -40.54 -22.98 -4.12
C THR A 683 -40.72 -21.69 -3.31
N LEU A 684 -39.82 -20.72 -3.48
CA LEU A 684 -39.87 -19.43 -2.82
C LEU A 684 -41.07 -18.58 -3.31
N CYS A 685 -41.35 -18.56 -4.62
CA CYS A 685 -42.45 -17.80 -5.21
C CYS A 685 -43.83 -18.36 -4.87
N SER A 686 -43.94 -19.66 -4.52
CA SER A 686 -45.19 -20.31 -4.09
C SER A 686 -46.39 -20.07 -5.02
N GLU A 687 -46.15 -20.00 -6.34
CA GLU A 687 -47.16 -19.74 -7.39
C GLU A 687 -47.89 -18.38 -7.29
N ASP A 688 -47.37 -17.44 -6.51
CA ASP A 688 -47.92 -16.09 -6.38
C ASP A 688 -47.64 -15.25 -7.63
N VAL A 689 -48.70 -14.77 -8.30
CA VAL A 689 -48.63 -13.97 -9.55
C VAL A 689 -47.76 -12.72 -9.39
N LEU A 690 -47.80 -12.09 -8.23
CA LEU A 690 -46.96 -10.91 -7.97
C LEU A 690 -45.49 -11.32 -7.90
N MET A 691 -45.17 -12.38 -7.15
CA MET A 691 -43.79 -12.87 -6.99
C MET A 691 -43.19 -13.33 -8.32
N LEU A 692 -43.96 -14.04 -9.15
CA LEU A 692 -43.52 -14.54 -10.46
C LEU A 692 -43.15 -13.42 -11.44
N ASN A 693 -43.84 -12.28 -11.36
CA ASN A 693 -43.64 -11.16 -12.28
C ASN A 693 -42.54 -10.19 -11.84
N ARG A 694 -42.05 -10.27 -10.58
CA ARG A 694 -41.03 -9.34 -10.04
C ARG A 694 -39.77 -9.23 -10.89
N LYS A 695 -39.27 -10.36 -11.38
CA LYS A 695 -37.99 -10.44 -12.12
C LYS A 695 -37.93 -9.58 -13.39
N PHE A 696 -39.07 -9.17 -13.94
CA PHE A 696 -39.11 -8.28 -15.11
C PHE A 696 -38.93 -6.80 -14.76
N PHE A 697 -39.04 -6.44 -13.48
CA PHE A 697 -38.99 -5.06 -12.95
C PHE A 697 -37.73 -4.77 -12.13
N ARG A 698 -36.60 -5.34 -12.55
CA ARG A 698 -35.26 -5.04 -12.02
C ARG A 698 -34.64 -3.81 -12.66
N HIS A 699 -33.51 -3.34 -12.12
CA HIS A 699 -32.72 -2.30 -12.78
C HIS A 699 -32.22 -2.76 -14.15
N GLU A 700 -31.84 -4.03 -14.26
CA GLU A 700 -31.51 -4.67 -15.53
C GLU A 700 -32.76 -4.80 -16.41
N SER A 701 -32.64 -4.37 -17.67
CA SER A 701 -33.70 -4.58 -18.66
C SER A 701 -33.89 -6.08 -18.92
N PRO A 702 -35.13 -6.59 -18.97
CA PRO A 702 -35.40 -8.01 -19.22
C PRO A 702 -34.93 -8.46 -20.61
N ILE A 703 -34.91 -7.53 -21.57
CA ILE A 703 -34.38 -7.74 -22.92
C ILE A 703 -33.15 -6.84 -23.09
N GLN A 704 -32.01 -7.43 -23.42
CA GLN A 704 -30.75 -6.70 -23.64
C GLN A 704 -30.11 -7.15 -24.96
N PRO A 705 -29.34 -6.27 -25.62
CA PRO A 705 -28.76 -6.60 -26.91
C PRO A 705 -27.58 -7.57 -26.77
N ASP A 706 -27.50 -8.55 -27.68
CA ASP A 706 -26.39 -9.51 -27.78
C ASP A 706 -25.07 -8.89 -28.30
N SER A 707 -25.12 -7.64 -28.77
CA SER A 707 -23.99 -6.91 -29.36
C SER A 707 -24.10 -5.42 -29.10
N TYR A 708 -22.99 -4.74 -28.86
CA TYR A 708 -22.96 -3.31 -28.58
C TYR A 708 -23.24 -2.46 -29.83
N SER A 709 -24.47 -1.96 -29.97
CA SER A 709 -24.80 -0.85 -30.87
C SER A 709 -25.89 0.03 -30.24
N HIS A 710 -25.80 1.34 -30.46
CA HIS A 710 -26.76 2.30 -29.91
C HIS A 710 -28.20 2.00 -30.39
N GLU A 711 -28.36 1.63 -31.66
CA GLU A 711 -29.66 1.29 -32.25
C GLU A 711 -30.28 0.03 -31.62
N LYS A 712 -29.50 -1.05 -31.46
CA LYS A 712 -30.00 -2.28 -30.82
C LYS A 712 -30.32 -2.08 -29.35
N PHE A 713 -29.55 -1.24 -28.66
CA PHE A 713 -29.83 -0.92 -27.26
C PHE A 713 -31.16 -0.16 -27.12
N ALA A 714 -31.42 0.82 -28.00
CA ALA A 714 -32.69 1.52 -28.05
C ALA A 714 -33.87 0.58 -28.36
N GLU A 715 -33.70 -0.32 -29.32
CA GLU A 715 -34.71 -1.33 -29.68
C GLU A 715 -35.02 -2.27 -28.49
N CYS A 716 -34.00 -2.83 -27.82
CA CYS A 716 -34.19 -3.69 -26.65
C CYS A 716 -34.83 -2.95 -25.46
N GLN A 717 -34.57 -1.65 -25.31
CA GLN A 717 -35.27 -0.85 -24.30
C GLN A 717 -36.77 -0.74 -24.61
N ILE A 718 -37.14 -0.49 -25.86
CA ILE A 718 -38.54 -0.43 -26.28
C ILE A 718 -39.22 -1.78 -26.01
N GLN A 719 -38.63 -2.87 -26.48
CA GLN A 719 -39.13 -4.23 -26.27
C GLN A 719 -39.25 -4.59 -24.78
N SER A 720 -38.30 -4.15 -23.96
CA SER A 720 -38.34 -4.34 -22.50
C SER A 720 -39.52 -3.62 -21.86
N ARG A 721 -39.81 -2.38 -22.28
CA ARG A 721 -40.97 -1.61 -21.79
C ARG A 721 -42.28 -2.24 -22.22
N GLU A 722 -42.36 -2.75 -23.45
CA GLU A 722 -43.53 -3.46 -23.97
C GLU A 722 -43.77 -4.77 -23.19
N LEU A 723 -42.73 -5.57 -22.96
CA LEU A 723 -42.81 -6.78 -22.15
C LEU A 723 -43.28 -6.48 -20.73
N ARG A 724 -42.72 -5.45 -20.09
CA ARG A 724 -43.17 -4.97 -18.77
C ARG A 724 -44.63 -4.54 -18.80
N GLY A 725 -45.06 -3.84 -19.84
CA GLY A 725 -46.46 -3.46 -20.06
C GLY A 725 -47.39 -4.68 -20.12
N LEU A 726 -47.02 -5.72 -20.87
CA LEU A 726 -47.78 -6.98 -20.92
C LEU A 726 -47.89 -7.65 -19.54
N LYS A 727 -46.81 -7.63 -18.74
CA LYS A 727 -46.82 -8.20 -17.38
C LYS A 727 -47.64 -7.39 -16.40
N ILE A 728 -47.67 -6.07 -16.53
CA ILE A 728 -48.57 -5.23 -15.74
C ILE A 728 -50.02 -5.47 -16.16
N GLN A 729 -50.30 -5.64 -17.46
CA GLN A 729 -51.63 -5.97 -17.93
C GLN A 729 -52.12 -7.30 -17.35
N GLU A 730 -51.26 -8.32 -17.25
CA GLU A 730 -51.57 -9.60 -16.58
C GLU A 730 -51.96 -9.40 -15.10
N ILE A 731 -51.27 -8.49 -14.38
CA ILE A 731 -51.59 -8.14 -12.99
C ILE A 731 -52.93 -7.37 -12.92
N ILE A 732 -53.17 -6.42 -13.83
CA ILE A 732 -54.42 -5.64 -13.87
C ILE A 732 -55.63 -6.56 -14.15
N GLU A 733 -55.49 -7.49 -15.10
CA GLU A 733 -56.57 -8.41 -15.48
C GLU A 733 -56.90 -9.42 -14.37
N SER A 734 -55.89 -9.86 -13.61
CA SER A 734 -56.05 -10.86 -12.54
C SER A 734 -56.45 -10.26 -11.19
N LEU A 735 -55.91 -9.07 -10.84
CA LEU A 735 -55.98 -8.51 -9.49
C LEU A 735 -56.44 -7.04 -9.45
N GLY A 736 -56.60 -6.38 -10.60
CA GLY A 736 -57.06 -5.00 -10.71
C GLY A 736 -55.95 -3.95 -10.57
N ILE A 737 -56.16 -2.75 -11.11
CA ILE A 737 -55.13 -1.70 -11.17
C ILE A 737 -54.66 -1.20 -9.80
N GLU A 738 -55.51 -1.24 -8.78
CA GLU A 738 -55.14 -0.87 -7.41
C GLU A 738 -53.99 -1.72 -6.85
N THR A 739 -53.88 -2.98 -7.29
CA THR A 739 -52.78 -3.86 -6.87
C THR A 739 -51.45 -3.53 -7.52
N VAL A 740 -51.45 -2.83 -8.66
CA VAL A 740 -50.23 -2.35 -9.33
C VAL A 740 -49.50 -1.35 -8.44
N TRP A 741 -50.21 -0.49 -7.71
CA TRP A 741 -49.60 0.47 -6.78
C TRP A 741 -48.90 -0.23 -5.61
N ALA A 742 -49.54 -1.26 -5.05
CA ALA A 742 -48.94 -2.08 -4.01
C ALA A 742 -47.72 -2.85 -4.54
N PHE A 743 -47.83 -3.43 -5.74
CA PHE A 743 -46.75 -4.16 -6.40
C PHE A 743 -45.54 -3.26 -6.68
N ALA A 744 -45.76 -2.04 -7.16
CA ALA A 744 -44.72 -1.05 -7.45
C ALA A 744 -43.84 -0.74 -6.23
N LYS A 745 -44.42 -0.75 -5.02
CA LYS A 745 -43.70 -0.55 -3.74
C LYS A 745 -42.84 -1.75 -3.33
N THR A 746 -43.05 -2.90 -3.95
CA THR A 746 -42.32 -4.11 -3.60
C THR A 746 -41.15 -4.39 -4.54
N VAL A 747 -41.18 -3.94 -5.80
CA VAL A 747 -40.17 -4.29 -6.82
C VAL A 747 -38.88 -3.46 -6.69
N GLU A 748 -37.76 -4.02 -7.16
CA GLU A 748 -36.44 -3.36 -7.13
C GLU A 748 -36.42 -2.04 -7.90
N ASN A 749 -36.98 -2.02 -9.12
CA ASN A 749 -37.05 -0.83 -9.95
C ASN A 749 -38.50 -0.38 -10.14
N THR A 750 -39.01 0.38 -9.17
CA THR A 750 -40.37 0.94 -9.22
C THR A 750 -40.64 1.72 -10.50
N ARG A 751 -39.67 2.51 -10.96
CA ARG A 751 -39.75 3.28 -12.22
C ARG A 751 -40.14 2.40 -13.41
N SER A 752 -39.58 1.19 -13.51
CA SER A 752 -39.86 0.27 -14.62
C SER A 752 -41.33 -0.17 -14.73
N VAL A 753 -42.08 -0.13 -13.62
CA VAL A 753 -43.53 -0.38 -13.62
C VAL A 753 -44.24 0.76 -14.38
N PHE A 754 -43.86 2.00 -14.11
CA PHE A 754 -44.46 3.17 -14.76
C PHE A 754 -44.02 3.32 -16.22
N GLU A 755 -42.80 2.88 -16.56
CA GLU A 755 -42.37 2.71 -17.94
C GLU A 755 -43.25 1.70 -18.69
N GLY A 756 -43.55 0.56 -18.06
CA GLY A 756 -44.47 -0.44 -18.60
C GLY A 756 -45.91 0.09 -18.75
N LEU A 757 -46.44 0.79 -17.75
CA LEU A 757 -47.77 1.41 -17.81
C LEU A 757 -47.87 2.43 -18.95
N SER A 758 -46.78 3.14 -19.25
CA SER A 758 -46.75 4.12 -20.34
C SER A 758 -46.91 3.50 -21.72
N THR A 759 -46.69 2.18 -21.88
CA THR A 759 -46.89 1.47 -23.16
C THR A 759 -48.34 1.06 -23.39
N LEU A 760 -49.16 1.00 -22.33
CA LEU A 760 -50.57 0.66 -22.44
C LEU A 760 -51.34 1.73 -23.23
N THR A 761 -52.25 1.29 -24.11
CA THR A 761 -53.05 2.15 -24.98
C THR A 761 -54.40 2.55 -24.38
N ASN A 762 -54.69 2.14 -23.15
CA ASN A 762 -55.92 2.47 -22.45
C ASN A 762 -56.02 4.00 -22.22
N PRO A 763 -57.02 4.70 -22.80
CA PRO A 763 -57.15 6.14 -22.70
C PRO A 763 -57.49 6.66 -21.30
N ASN A 764 -57.92 5.78 -20.37
CA ASN A 764 -58.18 6.13 -18.97
C ASN A 764 -56.95 6.04 -18.07
N CYS A 765 -55.87 5.36 -18.51
CA CYS A 765 -54.66 5.16 -17.72
C CYS A 765 -54.03 6.48 -17.21
N PRO A 766 -53.94 7.58 -18.00
CA PRO A 766 -53.44 8.87 -17.48
C PRO A 766 -54.25 9.43 -16.32
N ASN A 767 -55.58 9.24 -16.34
CA ASN A 767 -56.45 9.69 -15.26
C ASN A 767 -56.26 8.82 -14.01
N GLU A 768 -56.12 7.51 -14.16
CA GLU A 768 -55.87 6.58 -13.04
C GLU A 768 -54.52 6.87 -12.36
N ILE A 769 -53.47 7.18 -13.13
CA ILE A 769 -52.16 7.61 -12.60
C ILE A 769 -52.29 8.94 -11.87
N TYR A 770 -52.98 9.91 -12.45
CA TYR A 770 -53.17 11.21 -11.82
C TYR A 770 -53.99 11.12 -10.53
N VAL A 771 -55.05 10.31 -10.52
CA VAL A 771 -55.85 10.01 -9.32
C VAL A 771 -55.00 9.31 -8.25
N ALA A 772 -54.13 8.38 -8.65
CA ALA A 772 -53.20 7.73 -7.72
C ALA A 772 -52.17 8.73 -7.14
N LEU A 773 -51.75 9.73 -7.91
CA LEU A 773 -50.84 10.79 -7.47
C LEU A 773 -51.53 11.73 -6.46
N ILE A 774 -52.71 12.28 -6.77
CA ILE A 774 -53.44 13.19 -5.86
C ILE A 774 -53.86 12.49 -4.56
N THR A 775 -54.08 11.17 -4.60
CA THR A 775 -54.41 10.37 -3.41
C THR A 775 -53.18 9.84 -2.67
N ASN A 776 -51.96 10.25 -3.06
CA ASN A 776 -50.69 9.81 -2.48
C ASN A 776 -50.49 8.28 -2.48
N LYS A 777 -51.07 7.57 -3.45
CA LYS A 777 -50.87 6.12 -3.62
C LYS A 777 -49.54 5.80 -4.30
N ILE A 778 -49.07 6.69 -5.18
CA ILE A 778 -47.80 6.62 -5.91
C ILE A 778 -46.92 7.83 -5.59
N GLU A 779 -45.62 7.67 -5.75
CA GLU A 779 -44.66 8.78 -5.60
C GLU A 779 -44.63 9.67 -6.85
N THR A 780 -44.28 10.93 -6.66
CA THR A 780 -44.20 11.93 -7.72
C THR A 780 -43.23 11.54 -8.83
N SER A 781 -42.03 11.06 -8.48
CA SER A 781 -40.99 10.59 -9.40
C SER A 781 -41.48 9.48 -10.36
N ASN A 782 -42.39 8.63 -9.90
CA ASN A 782 -42.96 7.55 -10.69
C ASN A 782 -44.02 8.07 -11.68
N ALA A 783 -44.84 9.03 -11.25
CA ALA A 783 -45.77 9.72 -12.13
C ALA A 783 -45.01 10.51 -13.22
N GLU A 784 -43.90 11.15 -12.86
CA GLU A 784 -43.04 11.88 -13.80
C GLU A 784 -42.56 10.97 -14.94
N VAL A 785 -42.07 9.77 -14.63
CA VAL A 785 -41.60 8.83 -15.65
C VAL A 785 -42.73 8.45 -16.60
N TYR A 786 -43.91 8.13 -16.07
CA TYR A 786 -45.08 7.81 -16.89
C TYR A 786 -45.44 8.96 -17.83
N PHE A 787 -45.55 10.17 -17.29
CA PHE A 787 -45.99 11.36 -18.02
C PHE A 787 -44.96 11.81 -19.06
N SER A 788 -43.67 11.71 -18.75
CA SER A 788 -42.58 11.98 -19.67
C SER A 788 -42.61 11.03 -20.88
N LEU A 789 -42.71 9.72 -20.63
CA LEU A 789 -42.78 8.72 -21.71
C LEU A 789 -44.09 8.80 -22.50
N LEU A 790 -45.19 9.15 -21.83
CA LEU A 790 -46.47 9.41 -22.50
C LEU A 790 -46.33 10.58 -23.48
N HIS A 791 -45.73 11.70 -23.06
CA HIS A 791 -45.44 12.85 -23.91
C HIS A 791 -44.63 12.45 -25.15
N TYR A 792 -43.53 11.71 -24.98
CA TYR A 792 -42.72 11.24 -26.12
C TYR A 792 -43.50 10.34 -27.09
N ARG A 793 -44.42 9.52 -26.59
CA ARG A 793 -45.21 8.58 -27.40
C ARG A 793 -46.31 9.26 -28.21
N ILE A 794 -47.03 10.22 -27.62
CA ILE A 794 -48.22 10.83 -28.24
C ILE A 794 -47.94 12.21 -28.87
N GLY A 795 -46.78 12.81 -28.57
CA GLY A 795 -46.38 14.13 -29.04
C GLY A 795 -46.98 15.28 -28.23
N GLU A 796 -46.31 16.44 -28.26
CA GLU A 796 -46.64 17.62 -27.44
C GLU A 796 -48.10 18.10 -27.61
N THR A 797 -48.61 18.13 -28.85
CA THR A 797 -49.99 18.61 -29.13
C THR A 797 -51.07 17.75 -28.50
N GLU A 798 -50.96 16.42 -28.59
CA GLU A 798 -51.94 15.51 -27.96
C GLU A 798 -51.73 15.43 -26.45
N TYR A 799 -50.49 15.62 -25.99
CA TYR A 799 -50.16 15.67 -24.57
C TYR A 799 -50.79 16.89 -23.87
N LEU A 800 -50.78 18.07 -24.49
CA LEU A 800 -51.48 19.23 -23.93
C LEU A 800 -52.99 18.99 -23.75
N LYS A 801 -53.63 18.20 -24.61
CA LYS A 801 -55.03 17.78 -24.42
C LYS A 801 -55.19 16.81 -23.24
N VAL A 802 -54.18 16.00 -22.92
CA VAL A 802 -54.16 15.20 -21.68
C VAL A 802 -54.11 16.14 -20.48
N ILE A 803 -53.21 17.13 -20.50
CA ILE A 803 -53.10 18.14 -19.43
C ILE A 803 -54.43 18.87 -19.21
N ASP A 804 -55.11 19.31 -20.27
CA ASP A 804 -56.42 19.96 -20.16
C ASP A 804 -57.48 19.02 -19.55
N ARG A 805 -57.41 17.71 -19.81
CA ARG A 805 -58.30 16.74 -19.16
C ARG A 805 -57.97 16.56 -17.68
N LEU A 806 -56.69 16.53 -17.31
CA LEU A 806 -56.26 16.42 -15.91
C LEU A 806 -56.63 17.66 -15.10
N LEU A 807 -56.47 18.86 -15.67
CA LEU A 807 -56.90 20.14 -15.09
C LEU A 807 -58.40 20.17 -14.76
N ASN A 808 -59.22 19.50 -15.57
CA ASN A 808 -60.66 19.38 -15.32
C ASN A 808 -61.01 18.36 -14.22
N LEU A 809 -60.09 17.45 -13.86
CA LEU A 809 -60.27 16.49 -12.77
C LEU A 809 -59.89 17.11 -11.43
N ASP A 810 -58.68 17.66 -11.34
CA ASP A 810 -58.12 18.29 -10.14
C ASP A 810 -56.90 19.16 -10.51
N ASN A 811 -56.63 20.22 -9.74
CA ASN A 811 -55.52 21.15 -10.01
C ASN A 811 -54.36 21.04 -8.99
N SER A 812 -54.49 20.23 -7.94
CA SER A 812 -53.56 20.26 -6.79
C SER A 812 -52.15 19.80 -7.12
N MET A 813 -52.01 18.86 -8.08
CA MET A 813 -50.72 18.25 -8.46
C MET A 813 -50.44 18.39 -9.97
N ILE A 814 -51.03 19.38 -10.65
CA ILE A 814 -50.89 19.51 -12.11
C ILE A 814 -49.49 19.91 -12.56
N SER A 815 -48.69 20.51 -11.68
CA SER A 815 -47.28 20.82 -11.95
C SER A 815 -46.51 19.56 -12.36
N VAL A 816 -46.81 18.40 -11.78
CA VAL A 816 -46.12 17.13 -12.02
C VAL A 816 -46.19 16.68 -13.48
N PRO A 817 -47.38 16.48 -14.11
CA PRO A 817 -47.47 16.28 -15.55
C PRO A 817 -46.83 17.38 -16.40
N LEU A 818 -46.82 18.64 -15.93
CA LEU A 818 -46.27 19.76 -16.70
C LEU A 818 -44.74 19.74 -16.76
N TYR A 819 -44.06 19.46 -15.63
CA TYR A 819 -42.60 19.46 -15.56
C TYR A 819 -41.95 18.10 -15.85
N ALA A 820 -42.74 17.01 -15.88
CA ALA A 820 -42.25 15.65 -16.11
C ALA A 820 -41.60 15.43 -17.49
N PRO A 821 -42.12 16.00 -18.61
CA PRO A 821 -41.38 16.06 -19.87
C PRO A 821 -40.15 16.99 -19.76
N SER A 822 -39.20 16.86 -20.69
CA SER A 822 -38.12 17.85 -20.80
C SER A 822 -38.71 19.24 -21.08
N TRP A 823 -38.01 20.29 -20.63
CA TRP A 823 -38.40 21.67 -20.87
C TRP A 823 -38.76 21.92 -22.33
N THR A 824 -39.94 22.50 -22.55
CA THR A 824 -40.37 23.09 -23.82
C THR A 824 -41.07 24.41 -23.55
N HIS A 825 -41.00 25.32 -24.52
CA HIS A 825 -41.65 26.63 -24.40
C HIS A 825 -43.18 26.50 -24.22
N ALA A 826 -43.82 25.50 -24.84
CA ALA A 826 -45.26 25.29 -24.72
C ALA A 826 -45.67 24.83 -23.31
N LEU A 827 -44.90 23.93 -22.68
CA LEU A 827 -45.17 23.45 -21.32
C LEU A 827 -44.89 24.53 -20.27
N ALA A 828 -43.80 25.30 -20.42
CA ALA A 828 -43.49 26.42 -19.54
C ALA A 828 -44.56 27.52 -19.61
N ASN A 829 -45.05 27.84 -20.81
CA ASN A 829 -46.17 28.77 -20.99
C ASN A 829 -47.44 28.23 -20.36
N LYS A 830 -47.76 26.94 -20.56
CA LYS A 830 -48.94 26.33 -19.95
C LYS A 830 -48.87 26.37 -18.43
N ALA A 831 -47.70 26.13 -17.83
CA ALA A 831 -47.52 26.26 -16.39
C ALA A 831 -47.75 27.70 -15.89
N SER A 832 -47.28 28.70 -16.66
CA SER A 832 -47.54 30.12 -16.38
C SER A 832 -49.02 30.50 -16.50
N GLU A 833 -49.73 29.98 -17.50
CA GLU A 833 -51.16 30.19 -17.72
C GLU A 833 -52.03 29.60 -16.60
N VAL A 834 -51.63 28.47 -16.03
CA VAL A 834 -52.37 27.79 -14.94
C VAL A 834 -52.29 28.57 -13.63
N GLY A 835 -51.13 29.13 -13.30
CA GLY A 835 -50.99 30.03 -12.15
C GLY A 835 -49.56 30.16 -11.60
N PRO A 836 -49.30 31.20 -10.78
CA PRO A 836 -47.95 31.51 -10.28
C PRO A 836 -47.36 30.41 -9.38
N GLU A 837 -48.19 29.72 -8.58
CA GLU A 837 -47.73 28.62 -7.73
C GLU A 837 -47.26 27.41 -8.56
N VAL A 838 -48.00 27.06 -9.62
CA VAL A 838 -47.65 25.98 -10.55
C VAL A 838 -46.40 26.33 -11.36
N TYR A 839 -46.23 27.60 -11.74
CA TYR A 839 -45.05 28.08 -12.45
C TYR A 839 -43.77 27.99 -11.59
N VAL A 840 -43.85 28.37 -10.31
CA VAL A 840 -42.70 28.23 -9.38
C VAL A 840 -42.37 26.76 -9.15
N ASP A 841 -43.37 25.90 -8.96
CA ASP A 841 -43.16 24.47 -8.76
C ASP A 841 -42.62 23.76 -10.01
N TYR A 842 -43.03 24.20 -11.20
CA TYR A 842 -42.48 23.74 -12.48
C TYR A 842 -40.96 23.96 -12.56
N TRP A 843 -40.48 25.17 -12.32
CA TRP A 843 -39.04 25.49 -12.43
C TRP A 843 -38.18 24.82 -11.37
N LYS A 844 -38.76 24.53 -10.19
CA LYS A 844 -38.10 23.72 -9.16
C LYS A 844 -37.80 22.29 -9.61
N ASN A 845 -38.58 21.72 -10.52
CA ASN A 845 -38.51 20.29 -10.82
C ASN A 845 -38.21 19.94 -12.30
N VAL A 846 -38.43 20.85 -13.26
CA VAL A 846 -38.26 20.57 -14.69
C VAL A 846 -36.84 20.16 -15.06
N HIS A 847 -36.70 19.17 -15.94
CA HIS A 847 -35.40 18.81 -16.49
C HIS A 847 -35.12 19.49 -17.84
N ILE A 848 -33.87 19.87 -18.08
CA ILE A 848 -33.44 20.55 -19.32
C ILE A 848 -32.46 19.65 -20.05
N TRP A 849 -32.95 18.79 -20.94
CA TRP A 849 -32.11 17.81 -21.65
C TRP A 849 -31.69 18.29 -23.04
N GLN A 850 -32.44 19.22 -23.62
CA GLN A 850 -32.13 19.84 -24.90
C GLN A 850 -31.36 21.15 -24.67
N ARG A 851 -30.33 21.40 -25.49
CA ARG A 851 -29.58 22.66 -25.46
C ARG A 851 -30.53 23.81 -25.82
N PRO A 852 -30.80 24.75 -24.90
CA PRO A 852 -31.62 25.90 -25.22
C PRO A 852 -30.90 26.78 -26.24
N GLU A 853 -31.68 27.49 -27.07
CA GLU A 853 -31.13 28.52 -27.94
C GLU A 853 -30.49 29.64 -27.11
N GLN A 854 -29.45 30.29 -27.64
CA GLN A 854 -28.69 31.33 -26.93
C GLN A 854 -29.59 32.49 -26.45
N SER A 855 -30.66 32.79 -27.18
CA SER A 855 -31.66 33.82 -26.83
C SER A 855 -32.52 33.48 -25.60
N GLN A 856 -32.53 32.21 -25.16
CA GLN A 856 -33.37 31.71 -24.07
C GLN A 856 -32.56 31.33 -22.82
N LEU A 857 -31.24 31.20 -22.95
CA LEU A 857 -30.34 30.73 -21.90
C LEU A 857 -30.36 31.62 -20.65
N GLU A 858 -30.33 32.94 -20.82
CA GLU A 858 -30.34 33.90 -19.70
C GLU A 858 -31.62 33.77 -18.85
N SER A 859 -32.78 33.67 -19.50
CA SER A 859 -34.08 33.48 -18.82
C SER A 859 -34.12 32.15 -18.07
N ILE A 860 -33.59 31.07 -18.66
CA ILE A 860 -33.53 29.75 -18.01
C ILE A 860 -32.61 29.78 -16.78
N VAL A 861 -31.41 30.38 -16.90
CA VAL A 861 -30.44 30.49 -15.80
C VAL A 861 -31.03 31.28 -14.64
N LEU A 862 -31.73 32.39 -14.91
CA LEU A 862 -32.38 33.18 -13.87
C LEU A 862 -33.49 32.41 -13.15
N ASN A 863 -34.37 31.71 -13.89
CA ASN A 863 -35.43 30.90 -13.27
C ASN A 863 -34.87 29.72 -12.44
N LEU A 864 -33.76 29.11 -12.88
CA LEU A 864 -33.06 28.05 -12.11
C LEU A 864 -32.37 28.60 -10.85
N LEU A 865 -31.77 29.79 -10.93
CA LEU A 865 -31.15 30.47 -9.78
C LEU A 865 -32.20 30.84 -8.73
N GLU A 866 -33.34 31.38 -9.15
CA GLU A 866 -34.47 31.67 -8.25
C GLU A 866 -35.02 30.41 -7.60
N SER A 867 -34.89 29.26 -8.28
CA SER A 867 -35.27 27.94 -7.79
C SER A 867 -34.18 27.24 -6.96
N LYS A 868 -33.01 27.88 -6.74
CA LYS A 868 -31.85 27.29 -6.03
C LYS A 868 -31.32 26.00 -6.66
N ARG A 869 -31.16 26.00 -7.98
CA ARG A 869 -30.71 24.85 -8.79
C ARG A 869 -29.35 25.11 -9.44
N GLU A 870 -28.38 25.54 -8.64
CA GLU A 870 -27.04 25.93 -9.10
C GLU A 870 -26.28 24.77 -9.77
N TRP A 871 -26.43 23.53 -9.29
CA TRP A 871 -25.78 22.36 -9.92
C TRP A 871 -26.35 22.03 -11.31
N ASP A 872 -27.64 22.28 -11.55
CA ASP A 872 -28.23 22.11 -12.88
C ASP A 872 -27.72 23.19 -13.85
N ILE A 873 -27.46 24.40 -13.35
CA ILE A 873 -26.83 25.47 -14.12
C ILE A 873 -25.39 25.10 -14.50
N LEU A 874 -24.61 24.53 -13.59
CA LEU A 874 -23.25 24.05 -13.87
C LEU A 874 -23.23 22.95 -14.95
N SER A 875 -24.22 22.04 -14.94
CA SER A 875 -24.32 20.99 -15.96
C SER A 875 -24.85 21.51 -17.30
N LEU A 876 -25.53 22.66 -17.34
CA LEU A 876 -25.99 23.32 -18.56
C LEU A 876 -24.86 24.11 -19.26
N ILE A 877 -23.95 24.71 -18.49
CA ILE A 877 -22.86 25.56 -18.97
C ILE A 877 -21.57 24.74 -19.14
N GLN A 878 -21.55 23.83 -20.11
CA GLN A 878 -20.40 22.96 -20.38
C GLN A 878 -19.43 23.52 -21.44
N ASP A 879 -19.89 24.52 -22.21
CA ASP A 879 -19.17 25.11 -23.34
C ASP A 879 -18.29 26.29 -22.87
N GLU A 880 -17.02 26.32 -23.28
CA GLU A 880 -16.09 27.40 -22.91
C GLU A 880 -16.53 28.76 -23.43
N GLU A 881 -17.28 28.80 -24.55
CA GLU A 881 -17.85 30.04 -25.07
C GLU A 881 -18.89 30.62 -24.11
N TYR A 882 -19.75 29.78 -23.52
CA TYR A 882 -20.73 30.24 -22.54
C TYR A 882 -20.12 30.64 -21.20
N ILE A 883 -19.07 29.94 -20.75
CA ILE A 883 -18.37 30.30 -19.50
C ILE A 883 -17.77 31.70 -19.60
N LYS A 884 -17.28 32.13 -20.77
CA LYS A 884 -16.71 33.46 -20.98
C LYS A 884 -17.77 34.57 -21.04
N GLU A 885 -19.00 34.25 -21.45
CA GLU A 885 -20.10 35.21 -21.57
C GLU A 885 -20.79 35.51 -20.23
N ILE A 886 -20.59 34.66 -19.21
CA ILE A 886 -21.19 34.84 -17.89
C ILE A 886 -20.33 35.80 -17.04
N PRO A 887 -20.91 36.86 -16.44
CA PRO A 887 -20.19 37.76 -15.54
C PRO A 887 -19.58 37.05 -14.34
N VAL A 888 -18.40 37.49 -13.90
CA VAL A 888 -17.65 36.91 -12.76
C VAL A 888 -18.51 36.86 -11.50
N GLU A 889 -19.30 37.89 -11.23
CA GLU A 889 -20.19 37.95 -10.07
C GLU A 889 -21.26 36.85 -10.11
N LEU A 890 -21.75 36.52 -11.31
CA LEU A 890 -22.74 35.46 -11.50
C LEU A 890 -22.09 34.08 -11.37
N LYS A 891 -20.85 33.88 -11.86
CA LYS A 891 -20.07 32.66 -11.64
C LYS A 891 -19.88 32.39 -10.16
N ILE A 892 -19.42 33.39 -9.41
CA ILE A 892 -19.17 33.27 -7.97
C ILE A 892 -20.46 33.02 -7.21
N ARG A 893 -21.56 33.68 -7.59
CA ARG A 893 -22.90 33.42 -7.01
C ARG A 893 -23.36 31.97 -7.26
N ILE A 894 -23.13 31.42 -8.46
CA ILE A 894 -23.45 30.02 -8.78
C ILE A 894 -22.57 29.06 -7.96
N LEU A 895 -21.25 29.27 -7.93
CA LEU A 895 -20.31 28.41 -7.18
C LEU A 895 -20.60 28.42 -5.68
N ARG A 896 -20.87 29.60 -5.12
CA ARG A 896 -21.26 29.78 -3.72
C ARG A 896 -22.61 29.12 -3.44
N GLY A 897 -23.62 29.37 -4.28
CA GLY A 897 -24.93 28.73 -4.15
C GLY A 897 -24.83 27.22 -4.22
N ALA A 898 -24.02 26.66 -5.11
CA ALA A 898 -23.77 25.22 -5.22
C ALA A 898 -23.18 24.61 -3.93
N ILE A 899 -22.40 25.37 -3.16
CA ILE A 899 -21.80 24.92 -1.90
C ILE A 899 -22.74 25.12 -0.71
N PHE A 900 -23.47 26.24 -0.64
CA PHE A 900 -24.23 26.63 0.55
C PHE A 900 -25.74 26.33 0.46
N ASN A 901 -26.32 26.23 -0.74
CA ASN A 901 -27.70 25.78 -0.96
C ASN A 901 -27.74 24.25 -1.12
N ILE A 902 -27.28 23.53 -0.10
CA ILE A 902 -27.29 22.07 -0.10
C ILE A 902 -28.73 21.59 0.11
N HIS A 903 -29.48 21.45 -0.98
CA HIS A 903 -30.60 20.53 -1.00
C HIS A 903 -30.06 19.12 -1.27
N GLU A 904 -30.43 18.17 -0.41
CA GLU A 904 -30.03 16.77 -0.50
C GLU A 904 -30.47 16.15 -1.84
N ASN A 905 -29.61 15.28 -2.41
CA ASN A 905 -29.85 14.36 -3.53
C ASN A 905 -29.50 14.77 -4.98
N SER A 906 -28.30 15.32 -5.24
CA SER A 906 -27.64 15.08 -6.53
C SER A 906 -26.46 14.13 -6.33
N ALA A 907 -26.68 12.85 -6.65
CA ALA A 907 -25.70 11.77 -6.47
C ALA A 907 -24.46 11.91 -7.36
N HIS A 908 -24.42 12.86 -8.30
CA HIS A 908 -23.26 13.19 -9.13
C HIS A 908 -23.09 14.71 -9.13
N ARG A 909 -22.32 15.22 -8.17
CA ARG A 909 -21.84 16.59 -8.21
C ARG A 909 -20.72 16.66 -9.23
N ASP A 910 -20.95 17.40 -10.30
CA ASP A 910 -19.99 17.55 -11.39
C ASP A 910 -18.87 18.52 -10.97
N PHE A 911 -17.97 18.03 -10.11
CA PHE A 911 -16.82 18.81 -9.66
C PHE A 911 -15.85 19.13 -10.80
N TYR A 912 -15.92 18.42 -11.92
CA TYR A 912 -15.13 18.73 -13.10
C TYR A 912 -15.59 20.05 -13.73
N ASN A 913 -16.89 20.22 -14.00
CA ASN A 913 -17.43 21.48 -14.53
C ASN A 913 -17.42 22.61 -13.48
N PHE A 914 -17.59 22.27 -12.19
CA PHE A 914 -17.36 23.21 -11.09
C PHE A 914 -15.94 23.79 -11.13
N ASN A 915 -14.93 22.92 -11.26
CA ASN A 915 -13.53 23.33 -11.30
C ASN A 915 -13.21 24.16 -12.55
N LYS A 916 -13.80 23.82 -13.70
CA LYS A 916 -13.66 24.64 -14.92
C LYS A 916 -14.18 26.07 -14.74
N ILE A 917 -15.36 26.23 -14.15
CA ILE A 917 -15.94 27.56 -13.92
C ILE A 917 -15.12 28.32 -12.87
N LEU A 918 -14.68 27.65 -11.81
CA LEU A 918 -13.80 28.21 -10.79
C LEU A 918 -12.47 28.70 -11.38
N LEU A 919 -11.78 27.88 -12.17
CA LEU A 919 -10.50 28.21 -12.82
C LEU A 919 -10.65 29.23 -13.95
N SER A 920 -11.87 29.47 -14.44
CA SER A 920 -12.14 30.53 -15.43
C SER A 920 -12.18 31.95 -14.84
N ILE A 921 -12.13 32.07 -13.51
CA ILE A 921 -12.05 33.34 -12.81
C ILE A 921 -10.57 33.70 -12.72
N GLU A 922 -10.16 34.83 -13.29
CA GLU A 922 -8.74 35.22 -13.26
C GLU A 922 -8.38 35.93 -11.95
N ASP A 923 -7.16 35.71 -11.45
CA ASP A 923 -6.68 36.36 -10.20
C ASP A 923 -6.79 37.91 -10.29
N GLU A 924 -6.67 38.49 -11.50
CA GLU A 924 -6.79 39.93 -11.76
C GLU A 924 -8.23 40.45 -11.60
N GLU A 925 -9.24 39.59 -11.77
CA GLU A 925 -10.66 39.94 -11.69
C GLU A 925 -11.16 40.02 -10.24
N ILE A 926 -10.53 39.28 -9.32
CA ILE A 926 -10.99 39.16 -7.93
C ILE A 926 -10.06 39.81 -6.90
N ARG A 927 -8.77 40.01 -7.20
CA ARG A 927 -7.78 40.51 -6.22
C ARG A 927 -8.18 41.86 -5.61
N GLY A 928 -8.20 41.93 -4.27
CA GLY A 928 -8.54 43.12 -3.49
C GLY A 928 -10.04 43.39 -3.36
N THR A 929 -10.90 42.45 -3.79
CA THR A 929 -12.36 42.53 -3.67
C THR A 929 -12.88 41.56 -2.61
N GLU A 930 -14.15 41.69 -2.24
CA GLU A 930 -14.84 40.72 -1.35
C GLU A 930 -14.85 39.30 -1.94
N PHE A 931 -14.82 39.18 -3.26
CA PHE A 931 -14.86 37.92 -4.00
C PHE A 931 -13.57 37.08 -3.90
N GLU A 932 -12.41 37.71 -3.70
CA GLU A 932 -11.14 36.98 -3.47
C GLU A 932 -11.25 36.07 -2.25
N LYS A 933 -11.82 36.60 -1.17
CA LYS A 933 -12.04 35.84 0.06
C LYS A 933 -13.00 34.66 -0.17
N GLU A 934 -14.09 34.89 -0.88
CA GLU A 934 -15.09 33.85 -1.16
C GLU A 934 -14.53 32.69 -1.99
N VAL A 935 -13.72 32.99 -3.02
CA VAL A 935 -13.06 31.96 -3.85
C VAL A 935 -12.06 31.15 -3.01
N LEU A 936 -11.25 31.81 -2.18
CA LEU A 936 -10.28 31.15 -1.32
C LEU A 936 -10.92 30.28 -0.24
N GLU A 937 -12.05 30.70 0.33
CA GLU A 937 -12.83 29.89 1.28
C GLU A 937 -13.42 28.64 0.60
N ILE A 938 -13.96 28.80 -0.61
CA ILE A 938 -14.48 27.68 -1.41
C ILE A 938 -13.38 26.65 -1.68
N GLU A 939 -12.20 27.10 -2.12
CA GLU A 939 -11.08 26.21 -2.40
C GLU A 939 -10.46 25.59 -1.14
N GLY A 940 -10.43 26.32 -0.02
CA GLY A 940 -9.98 25.80 1.26
C GLY A 940 -10.88 24.68 1.77
N LEU A 941 -12.20 24.85 1.68
CA LEU A 941 -13.19 23.85 2.08
C LEU A 941 -13.15 22.58 1.21
N LEU A 942 -12.87 22.73 -0.08
CA LEU A 942 -12.92 21.63 -1.06
C LEU A 942 -11.56 21.18 -1.59
N PHE A 943 -10.46 21.56 -0.91
CA PHE A 943 -9.11 21.43 -1.43
C PHE A 943 -8.78 20.04 -2.00
N HIS A 944 -9.08 18.97 -1.25
CA HIS A 944 -8.78 17.62 -1.68
C HIS A 944 -9.63 17.19 -2.89
N THR A 945 -10.93 17.49 -2.86
CA THR A 945 -11.88 17.16 -3.93
C THR A 945 -11.53 17.88 -5.22
N LEU A 946 -11.21 19.18 -5.16
CA LEU A 946 -10.83 19.95 -6.34
C LEU A 946 -9.48 19.48 -6.90
N ASN A 947 -8.53 19.14 -6.03
CA ASN A 947 -7.19 18.70 -6.44
C ASN A 947 -7.19 17.35 -7.18
N GLU A 948 -8.17 16.47 -6.92
CA GLU A 948 -8.38 15.23 -7.68
C GLU A 948 -8.89 15.47 -9.12
N HIS A 949 -9.47 16.65 -9.39
CA HIS A 949 -10.09 17.01 -10.66
C HIS A 949 -9.31 18.09 -11.44
N LEU A 950 -8.05 18.35 -11.08
CA LEU A 950 -7.16 19.24 -11.84
C LEU A 950 -6.51 18.53 -13.02
N ASN A 951 -6.41 19.22 -14.15
CA ASN A 951 -5.55 18.78 -15.24
C ASN A 951 -4.09 19.10 -14.94
N LYS A 952 -3.18 18.43 -15.66
CA LYS A 952 -1.74 18.61 -15.49
C LYS A 952 -1.32 20.05 -15.82
N GLY A 953 -0.86 20.78 -14.81
CA GLY A 953 -0.37 22.16 -14.94
C GLY A 953 -1.37 23.22 -14.47
N GLU A 954 -2.60 22.84 -14.12
CA GLU A 954 -3.55 23.70 -13.42
C GLU A 954 -3.20 23.79 -11.93
N GLU A 955 -3.51 24.92 -11.33
CA GLU A 955 -3.27 25.20 -9.91
C GLU A 955 -4.45 25.97 -9.35
N LEU A 956 -4.83 25.72 -8.09
CA LEU A 956 -5.91 26.45 -7.41
C LEU A 956 -5.46 27.86 -6.98
N HIS A 957 -6.40 28.79 -6.85
CA HIS A 957 -6.16 30.17 -6.41
C HIS A 957 -5.48 30.23 -5.04
N ILE A 958 -5.86 29.35 -4.11
CA ILE A 958 -5.31 29.23 -2.75
C ILE A 958 -3.84 28.81 -2.76
N VAL A 959 -3.45 27.91 -3.67
CA VAL A 959 -2.05 27.49 -3.81
C VAL A 959 -1.23 28.62 -4.41
N ARG A 960 -1.77 29.32 -5.42
CA ARG A 960 -1.13 30.54 -5.95
C ARG A 960 -0.99 31.61 -4.88
N ALA A 961 -2.02 31.88 -4.08
CA ALA A 961 -2.02 32.88 -3.02
C ALA A 961 -1.02 32.55 -1.89
N LEU A 962 -0.95 31.29 -1.46
CA LEU A 962 -0.05 30.84 -0.38
C LEU A 962 1.43 30.90 -0.78
N LYS A 963 1.76 30.78 -2.07
CA LYS A 963 3.14 30.99 -2.57
C LYS A 963 3.65 32.41 -2.32
N TRP A 964 2.75 33.40 -2.32
CA TRP A 964 3.08 34.81 -2.15
C TRP A 964 2.84 35.32 -0.72
N ASN A 965 1.99 34.66 0.07
CA ASN A 965 1.71 35.02 1.45
C ASN A 965 1.43 33.79 2.34
N ALA A 966 2.48 33.26 2.98
CA ALA A 966 2.38 32.09 3.87
C ALA A 966 1.55 32.36 5.15
N TYR A 967 1.36 33.62 5.56
CA TYR A 967 0.54 33.98 6.73
C TYR A 967 -0.96 33.90 6.44
N LEU A 968 -1.36 33.90 5.17
CA LEU A 968 -2.76 33.74 4.73
C LEU A 968 -3.38 32.43 5.26
N MET A 969 -2.57 31.38 5.44
CA MET A 969 -3.03 30.11 6.02
C MET A 969 -3.50 30.25 7.48
N ILE A 970 -2.90 31.17 8.24
CA ILE A 970 -3.28 31.41 9.63
C ILE A 970 -4.62 32.15 9.70
N ASP A 971 -4.90 33.01 8.73
CA ASP A 971 -6.16 33.76 8.67
C ASP A 971 -7.30 32.89 8.13
N LEU A 972 -7.04 32.04 7.12
CA LEU A 972 -8.00 31.06 6.57
C LEU A 972 -8.37 29.95 7.58
N VAL A 973 -7.48 29.60 8.50
CA VAL A 973 -7.75 28.61 9.57
C VAL A 973 -8.50 29.22 10.77
N LYS A 974 -8.51 30.55 10.89
CA LYS A 974 -9.20 31.27 11.98
C LYS A 974 -10.63 31.72 11.62
N SER A 975 -10.92 31.91 10.34
CA SER A 975 -12.25 32.19 9.78
C SER A 975 -13.08 30.93 9.67
#